data_AF-A0A409X5Q5-F1
#
_entry.id   AF-A0A409X5Q5-F1
#
_cell.length_a   1.000
_cell.length_b   1.000
_cell.length_c   1.000
_cell.angle_alpha   90.00
_cell.angle_beta   90.00
_cell.angle_gamma   90.00
#
_symmetry.space_group_name_H-M   'P 1'
#
loop_
_entity.id
_entity.type
_entity.pdbx_description
1 polymer ?
#
loop_
_entity_poly.entity_id
_entity_poly.type
_entity_poly.pdbx_seq_one_letter_code
_entity_poly.pdbx_strand_id
1 'polypeptide(L)'
;MLLRDSMSSTRSIFGSFDGESAHQVDPDGGSARSQVLGNQDLLELAFSFFDIHPKHILFSPVKLNKNYRSDSKYLLWASMTCKAFFEPAMNVLWRSVDEWMPLIKLIPTLIKQGNVYTTSRSIRQKDMQRFHVYARRIRHLQFIGSTHHLSYHIIRSISQNRQFKTFPTLQILSIPRFGSIVPENVPLLYLLPSSTLSKVSIAGVNPASEVLAASLLRAIRVESEIVTEVKLEGKLTTTSLDVIHEFRTLQTLHISIQDNGGAFPSQFLKEISETTSLKSLTLRLDSRVVFNAGEDEPLDSGPRNRSQRKSWRPNFRSTFSTLNTLELLGSAVAVKGILHLVFAPHLKGINEPLDSGPRNRSQRKSWRPNFRSTFSTLNTLELLGSAVAVKGILHLVFAPHLKGISIILANLGSIESYDIMCGCIQRIAVDMADCLESIQITSLSPGVRLPRQTLSWFHVFKRLKTMQIMVDTLPKDAISVLVPLRQWATLETLKLQVGQASLTVPPSFSLSHMTLLVMLCPTLRALAISVSLTFLREDIKSMREEITKGCSCHKLRTLELLPPVDPIPSPYCSEDAITDKSSRSKVGFSYQDIFTISRFVDHLFPCLTKMDLSQIVYTMDIGWCEDVMLTLKQLQEVRRDKHRCV
;
A
#
# COMPACT_ATOMS: atom_id res chain seq x y z
N MET A 1 5.54 -20.91 29.10
CA MET A 1 5.66 -22.09 29.97
C MET A 1 6.38 -23.21 29.23
N LEU A 2 5.92 -23.64 28.05
CA LEU A 2 6.62 -24.61 27.18
C LEU A 2 8.10 -24.26 26.85
N LEU A 3 8.42 -22.99 26.58
CA LEU A 3 9.82 -22.55 26.36
C LEU A 3 10.68 -22.57 27.63
N ARG A 4 10.09 -22.54 28.84
CA ARG A 4 10.84 -22.51 30.11
C ARG A 4 11.23 -23.92 30.54
N ASP A 5 10.33 -24.88 30.33
CA ASP A 5 10.54 -26.28 30.76
C ASP A 5 11.36 -27.09 29.75
N SER A 6 11.31 -26.76 28.45
CA SER A 6 12.19 -27.37 27.44
C SER A 6 13.63 -26.84 27.47
N MET A 7 13.87 -25.66 28.06
CA MET A 7 15.18 -24.98 28.03
C MET A 7 16.01 -25.09 29.32
N SER A 8 15.46 -25.68 30.38
CA SER A 8 16.22 -26.05 31.59
C SER A 8 17.07 -27.31 31.37
N SER A 9 16.67 -28.19 30.42
CA SER A 9 17.37 -29.44 30.08
C SER A 9 18.66 -29.25 29.25
N THR A 10 18.84 -28.11 28.57
CA THR A 10 20.07 -27.78 27.81
C THR A 10 21.32 -27.53 28.65
N ARG A 11 21.25 -27.64 29.99
CA ARG A 11 22.42 -27.43 30.87
C ARG A 11 23.53 -28.48 30.73
N SER A 12 23.28 -29.63 30.11
CA SER A 12 24.34 -30.65 29.86
C SER A 12 25.02 -30.54 28.48
N ILE A 13 24.56 -29.66 27.59
CA ILE A 13 25.09 -29.57 26.21
C ILE A 13 26.22 -28.54 26.07
N PHE A 14 26.37 -27.61 27.02
CA PHE A 14 27.42 -26.58 27.04
C PHE A 14 28.61 -26.97 27.93
N GLY A 15 29.19 -28.15 27.71
CA GLY A 15 30.56 -28.47 28.18
C GLY A 15 31.59 -27.64 27.41
N SER A 16 32.74 -27.34 28.03
CA SER A 16 33.68 -26.31 27.56
C SER A 16 34.08 -26.44 26.09
N PHE A 17 34.02 -25.32 25.38
CA PHE A 17 34.56 -25.16 24.03
C PHE A 17 36.01 -24.73 24.21
N ASP A 18 36.91 -25.70 24.42
CA ASP A 18 38.36 -25.49 24.36
C ASP A 18 38.89 -26.20 23.10
N GLY A 19 39.54 -25.43 22.22
CA GLY A 19 40.47 -25.95 21.21
C GLY A 19 39.90 -26.30 19.84
N GLU A 20 39.86 -25.32 18.93
CA GLU A 20 39.85 -25.55 17.48
C GLU A 20 41.17 -26.23 17.05
N SER A 21 41.09 -27.51 16.73
CA SER A 21 42.04 -28.16 15.82
C SER A 21 41.56 -27.90 14.39
N ALA A 22 42.35 -27.13 13.62
CA ALA A 22 42.16 -26.93 12.19
C ALA A 22 42.21 -28.28 11.47
N HIS A 23 41.03 -28.83 11.14
CA HIS A 23 40.91 -30.03 10.33
C HIS A 23 41.35 -29.75 8.90
N GLN A 24 42.43 -30.40 8.48
CA GLN A 24 42.74 -30.67 7.08
C GLN A 24 41.51 -31.29 6.43
N VAL A 25 40.97 -30.60 5.43
CA VAL A 25 39.85 -31.09 4.60
C VAL A 25 40.43 -32.14 3.66
N ASP A 26 40.10 -33.41 3.89
CA ASP A 26 40.28 -34.47 2.89
C ASP A 26 39.47 -34.10 1.63
N PRO A 27 40.06 -34.13 0.42
CA PRO A 27 39.37 -33.81 -0.82
C PRO A 27 38.40 -34.91 -1.30
N ASP A 28 38.25 -36.00 -0.55
CA ASP A 28 37.33 -37.07 -0.89
C ASP A 28 35.87 -36.63 -0.68
N GLY A 29 35.16 -36.53 -1.80
CA GLY A 29 33.86 -35.89 -1.92
C GLY A 29 32.81 -36.48 -0.98
N GLY A 30 32.67 -35.89 0.20
CA GLY A 30 31.54 -36.13 1.08
C GLY A 30 30.23 -35.98 0.29
N SER A 31 29.30 -36.92 0.49
CA SER A 31 27.98 -36.90 -0.14
C SER A 31 27.38 -35.49 -0.13
N ALA A 32 26.72 -35.07 -1.22
CA ALA A 32 26.03 -33.78 -1.30
C ALA A 32 25.15 -33.49 -0.08
N ARG A 33 24.56 -34.55 0.52
CA ARG A 33 23.84 -34.47 1.79
C ARG A 33 24.71 -33.95 2.94
N SER A 34 25.91 -34.49 3.11
CA SER A 34 26.85 -34.06 4.16
C SER A 34 27.31 -32.63 3.94
N GLN A 35 27.52 -32.22 2.67
CA GLN A 35 27.91 -30.86 2.33
C GLN A 35 26.81 -29.86 2.67
N VAL A 36 25.55 -30.17 2.36
CA VAL A 36 24.40 -29.31 2.70
C VAL A 36 24.16 -29.26 4.20
N LEU A 37 24.17 -30.41 4.90
CA LEU A 37 23.95 -30.46 6.35
C LEU A 37 25.13 -29.87 7.16
N GLY A 38 26.34 -29.82 6.58
CA GLY A 38 27.49 -29.15 7.17
C GLY A 38 27.50 -27.64 6.95
N ASN A 39 26.79 -27.14 5.92
CA ASN A 39 26.74 -25.73 5.59
C ASN A 39 25.65 -24.99 6.38
N GLN A 40 26.06 -24.21 7.38
CA GLN A 40 25.17 -23.47 8.27
C GLN A 40 24.32 -22.43 7.54
N ASP A 41 24.83 -21.81 6.46
CA ASP A 41 24.11 -20.80 5.69
C ASP A 41 22.98 -21.43 4.87
N LEU A 42 23.22 -22.60 4.27
CA LEU A 42 22.19 -23.36 3.56
C LEU A 42 21.09 -23.85 4.51
N LEU A 43 21.47 -24.29 5.72
CA LEU A 43 20.49 -24.65 6.75
C LEU A 43 19.70 -23.42 7.22
N GLU A 44 20.33 -22.27 7.45
CA GLU A 44 19.64 -21.03 7.83
C GLU A 44 18.68 -20.57 6.72
N LEU A 45 19.07 -20.70 5.46
CA LEU A 45 18.21 -20.44 4.30
C LEU A 45 17.03 -21.41 4.25
N ALA A 46 17.27 -22.71 4.43
CA ALA A 46 16.22 -23.73 4.49
C ALA A 46 15.23 -23.45 5.64
N PHE A 47 15.74 -23.09 6.81
CA PHE A 47 14.88 -22.76 7.95
C PHE A 47 14.12 -21.45 7.76
N SER A 48 14.63 -20.51 6.95
CA SER A 48 13.92 -19.27 6.65
C SER A 48 12.60 -19.46 5.91
N PHE A 49 12.36 -20.62 5.30
CA PHE A 49 11.05 -20.96 4.73
C PHE A 49 9.99 -21.29 5.79
N PHE A 50 10.40 -21.63 7.02
CA PHE A 50 9.48 -21.76 8.16
C PHE A 50 9.18 -20.40 8.82
N ASP A 51 9.96 -19.37 8.50
CA ASP A 51 9.69 -17.99 8.91
C ASP A 51 8.62 -17.40 8.00
N ILE A 52 7.34 -17.71 8.29
CA ILE A 52 6.19 -17.03 7.68
C ILE A 52 6.04 -15.66 8.32
N HIS A 53 7.10 -14.85 8.28
CA HIS A 53 6.97 -13.42 8.42
C HIS A 53 6.71 -12.84 7.03
N PRO A 54 5.45 -12.54 6.69
CA PRO A 54 5.19 -11.80 5.48
C PRO A 54 5.86 -10.44 5.62
N LYS A 55 6.94 -10.25 4.87
CA LYS A 55 7.63 -8.96 4.66
C LYS A 55 6.62 -7.84 4.31
N HIS A 56 5.41 -8.20 3.87
CA HIS A 56 4.30 -7.32 3.54
C HIS A 56 3.38 -6.92 4.72
N ILE A 57 3.40 -7.61 5.89
CA ILE A 57 2.50 -7.26 7.02
C ILE A 57 3.12 -6.23 7.97
N LEU A 58 4.44 -6.06 8.00
CA LEU A 58 5.09 -5.06 8.87
C LEU A 58 4.58 -3.61 8.67
N PHE A 59 3.90 -3.34 7.54
CA PHE A 59 3.41 -2.00 7.19
C PHE A 59 1.90 -1.89 6.98
N SER A 60 1.15 -2.99 7.11
CA SER A 60 -0.32 -2.95 6.96
C SER A 60 -1.01 -2.97 8.33
N PRO A 61 -1.91 -2.02 8.64
CA PRO A 61 -2.60 -1.92 9.94
C PRO A 61 -3.67 -3.01 10.17
N VAL A 62 -3.69 -4.07 9.38
CA VAL A 62 -4.63 -5.19 9.55
C VAL A 62 -4.34 -5.86 10.88
N LYS A 63 -5.39 -6.01 11.70
CA LYS A 63 -5.37 -6.65 13.03
C LYS A 63 -4.56 -7.95 12.95
N LEU A 64 -3.33 -7.93 13.46
CA LEU A 64 -2.47 -9.09 13.57
C LEU A 64 -3.21 -10.15 14.39
N ASN A 65 -3.75 -11.15 13.69
CA ASN A 65 -4.36 -12.29 14.33
C ASN A 65 -3.25 -12.98 15.13
N LYS A 66 -3.40 -13.11 16.46
CA LYS A 66 -2.36 -13.62 17.38
C LYS A 66 -1.86 -15.04 17.07
N ASN A 67 -2.43 -15.69 16.05
CA ASN A 67 -2.14 -17.05 15.63
C ASN A 67 -0.81 -17.23 14.85
N TYR A 68 -0.12 -16.15 14.44
CA TYR A 68 1.18 -16.25 13.74
C TYR A 68 2.29 -16.93 14.56
N ARG A 69 2.15 -17.07 15.88
CA ARG A 69 3.11 -17.85 16.69
C ARG A 69 3.11 -19.35 16.40
N SER A 70 2.17 -19.86 15.62
CA SER A 70 2.08 -21.30 15.32
C SER A 70 3.32 -21.82 14.59
N ASP A 71 3.96 -21.00 13.76
CA ASP A 71 5.09 -21.44 12.92
C ASP A 71 6.44 -21.40 13.64
N SER A 72 6.56 -20.57 14.69
CA SER A 72 7.73 -20.56 15.59
C SER A 72 7.99 -21.91 16.26
N LYS A 73 6.97 -22.76 16.35
CA LYS A 73 7.08 -24.13 16.89
C LYS A 73 7.93 -25.02 16.00
N TYR A 74 7.83 -24.90 14.67
CA TYR A 74 8.62 -25.72 13.75
C TYR A 74 10.11 -25.40 13.84
N LEU A 75 10.46 -24.12 13.97
CA LEU A 75 11.85 -23.69 14.18
C LEU A 75 12.41 -24.15 15.53
N LEU A 76 11.58 -24.14 16.59
CA LEU A 76 11.96 -24.71 17.87
C LEU A 76 12.14 -26.24 17.78
N TRP A 77 11.26 -26.94 17.08
CA TRP A 77 11.42 -28.38 16.86
C TRP A 77 12.67 -28.69 16.05
N ALA A 78 12.92 -27.95 14.98
CA ALA A 78 14.12 -28.06 14.17
C ALA A 78 15.39 -27.87 15.02
N SER A 79 15.43 -26.85 15.89
CA SER A 79 16.59 -26.61 16.76
C SER A 79 16.81 -27.71 17.80
N MET A 80 15.77 -28.49 18.13
CA MET A 80 15.86 -29.63 19.05
C MET A 80 16.20 -30.96 18.37
N THR A 81 16.22 -31.04 17.04
CA THR A 81 16.47 -32.30 16.33
C THR A 81 17.91 -32.79 16.44
N CYS A 82 18.89 -31.92 16.19
CA CYS A 82 20.32 -32.24 16.27
C CYS A 82 21.18 -30.99 16.50
N LYS A 83 22.45 -31.18 16.90
CA LYS A 83 23.38 -30.08 17.17
C LYS A 83 23.63 -29.18 15.96
N ALA A 84 23.75 -29.75 14.76
CA ALA A 84 23.98 -29.00 13.52
C ALA A 84 22.81 -28.08 13.15
N PHE A 85 21.59 -28.41 13.60
CA PHE A 85 20.39 -27.61 13.31
C PHE A 85 20.16 -26.52 14.35
N PHE A 86 20.77 -26.65 15.53
CA PHE A 86 20.51 -25.75 16.64
C PHE A 86 20.81 -24.29 16.29
N GLU A 87 22.03 -23.99 15.84
CA GLU A 87 22.43 -22.60 15.52
C GLU A 87 21.59 -21.99 14.38
N PRO A 88 21.45 -22.62 13.20
CA PRO A 88 20.71 -22.03 12.09
C PRO A 88 19.22 -21.88 12.40
N ALA A 89 18.59 -22.89 13.01
CA ALA A 89 17.17 -22.80 13.35
C ALA A 89 16.92 -21.74 14.42
N MET A 90 17.81 -21.60 15.39
CA MET A 90 17.68 -20.57 16.42
C MET A 90 18.02 -19.16 15.91
N ASN A 91 18.92 -19.02 14.93
CA ASN A 91 19.15 -17.76 14.23
C ASN A 91 17.87 -17.29 13.55
N VAL A 92 17.15 -18.17 12.85
CA VAL A 92 15.86 -17.84 12.23
C VAL A 92 14.79 -17.57 13.29
N LEU A 93 14.67 -18.43 14.32
CA LEU A 93 13.66 -18.28 15.38
C LEU A 93 13.73 -16.93 16.09
N TRP A 94 14.93 -16.42 16.34
CA TRP A 94 15.14 -15.14 17.03
C TRP A 94 15.41 -13.98 16.08
N ARG A 95 15.37 -14.20 14.76
CA ARG A 95 15.63 -13.16 13.76
C ARG A 95 14.64 -12.01 13.89
N SER A 96 13.38 -12.34 14.12
CA SER A 96 12.28 -11.39 14.23
C SER A 96 11.56 -11.59 15.56
N VAL A 97 11.46 -10.53 16.36
CA VAL A 97 10.89 -10.58 17.70
C VAL A 97 9.85 -9.47 17.87
N ASP A 98 8.60 -9.84 18.18
CA ASP A 98 7.48 -8.89 18.28
C ASP A 98 7.40 -8.16 19.64
N GLU A 99 8.04 -8.74 20.64
CA GLU A 99 8.04 -8.27 22.02
C GLU A 99 9.41 -8.56 22.60
N TRP A 100 10.01 -7.60 23.29
CA TRP A 100 11.30 -7.75 23.95
C TRP A 100 11.28 -8.68 25.19
N MET A 101 10.09 -8.97 25.75
CA MET A 101 9.93 -9.73 27.00
C MET A 101 10.50 -11.17 26.96
N PRO A 102 10.41 -11.96 25.87
CA PRO A 102 11.07 -13.26 25.75
C PRO A 102 12.58 -13.17 25.96
N LEU A 103 13.22 -12.07 25.53
CA LEU A 103 14.64 -11.84 25.69
C LEU A 103 14.99 -11.51 27.15
N ILE A 104 14.21 -10.64 27.80
CA ILE A 104 14.42 -10.29 29.21
C ILE A 104 14.25 -11.49 30.13
N LYS A 105 13.31 -12.39 29.82
CA LYS A 105 13.10 -13.65 30.55
C LYS A 105 14.29 -14.61 30.51
N LEU A 106 15.29 -14.36 29.67
CA LEU A 106 16.54 -15.13 29.66
C LEU A 106 17.45 -14.77 30.84
N ILE A 107 17.21 -13.66 31.54
CA ILE A 107 17.97 -13.23 32.72
C ILE A 107 17.55 -14.10 33.92
N PRO A 108 18.44 -14.95 34.48
CA PRO A 108 18.06 -15.94 35.49
C PRO A 108 17.54 -15.35 36.82
N THR A 109 17.93 -14.12 37.15
CA THR A 109 17.56 -13.44 38.40
C THR A 109 16.21 -12.74 38.35
N LEU A 110 15.56 -12.74 37.18
CA LEU A 110 14.30 -12.08 36.94
C LEU A 110 13.16 -12.78 37.68
N ILE A 111 12.44 -12.02 38.49
CA ILE A 111 11.23 -12.46 39.19
C ILE A 111 10.07 -11.53 38.83
N LYS A 112 8.85 -12.06 38.77
CA LYS A 112 7.63 -11.28 38.55
C LYS A 112 6.97 -11.01 39.89
N GLN A 113 6.82 -9.75 40.27
CA GLN A 113 6.09 -9.31 41.47
C GLN A 113 4.90 -8.46 41.02
N GLY A 114 3.69 -9.02 41.09
CA GLY A 114 2.50 -8.40 40.51
C GLY A 114 2.66 -8.20 38.99
N ASN A 115 2.52 -6.96 38.51
CA ASN A 115 2.69 -6.61 37.09
C ASN A 115 4.10 -6.08 36.73
N VAL A 116 5.01 -6.08 37.70
CA VAL A 116 6.37 -5.57 37.53
C VAL A 116 7.34 -6.77 37.52
N TYR A 117 8.24 -6.82 36.55
CA TYR A 117 9.40 -7.69 36.68
C TYR A 117 10.52 -6.93 37.38
N THR A 118 11.07 -7.59 38.38
CA THR A 118 12.19 -7.12 39.20
C THR A 118 13.23 -8.25 39.30
N THR A 119 14.26 -8.08 40.11
CA THR A 119 15.29 -9.10 40.30
C THR A 119 15.42 -9.45 41.77
N SER A 120 15.60 -10.73 42.09
CA SER A 120 15.85 -11.17 43.48
C SER A 120 17.24 -10.78 44.00
N ARG A 121 18.19 -10.52 43.09
CA ARG A 121 19.57 -10.11 43.38
C ARG A 121 20.12 -9.23 42.25
N SER A 122 21.27 -8.60 42.47
CA SER A 122 21.97 -7.83 41.41
C SER A 122 22.27 -8.70 40.18
N ILE A 123 22.01 -8.16 38.99
CA ILE A 123 22.30 -8.83 37.72
C ILE A 123 23.82 -8.81 37.52
N ARG A 124 24.44 -9.99 37.47
CA ARG A 124 25.88 -10.12 37.17
C ARG A 124 26.08 -10.28 35.67
N GLN A 125 27.30 -10.02 35.19
CA GLN A 125 27.64 -10.21 33.77
C GLN A 125 27.33 -11.64 33.27
N LYS A 126 27.59 -12.67 34.09
CA LYS A 126 27.23 -14.06 33.77
C LYS A 126 25.72 -14.28 33.58
N ASP A 127 24.89 -13.50 34.28
CA ASP A 127 23.43 -13.57 34.14
C ASP A 127 22.96 -12.97 32.80
N MET A 128 23.79 -12.14 32.16
CA MET A 128 23.53 -11.49 30.87
C MET A 128 24.06 -12.27 29.66
N GLN A 129 24.89 -13.30 29.85
CA GLN A 129 25.50 -14.02 28.72
C GLN A 129 24.45 -14.62 27.78
N ARG A 130 23.42 -15.27 28.34
CA ARG A 130 22.31 -15.83 27.55
C ARG A 130 21.49 -14.74 26.88
N PHE A 131 21.29 -13.60 27.53
CA PHE A 131 20.62 -12.46 26.92
C PHE A 131 21.38 -12.01 25.66
N HIS A 132 22.69 -11.79 25.75
CA HIS A 132 23.50 -11.30 24.62
C HIS A 132 23.58 -12.30 23.45
N VAL A 133 23.72 -13.61 23.74
CA VAL A 133 23.78 -14.67 22.71
C VAL A 133 22.55 -14.66 21.81
N TYR A 134 21.38 -14.33 22.36
CA TYR A 134 20.13 -14.28 21.63
C TYR A 134 19.85 -12.90 21.05
N ALA A 135 20.25 -11.83 21.75
CA ALA A 135 20.06 -10.47 21.27
C ALA A 135 20.83 -10.19 19.96
N ARG A 136 22.02 -10.79 19.78
CA ARG A 136 22.80 -10.73 18.52
C ARG A 136 22.16 -11.45 17.33
N ARG A 137 21.08 -12.21 17.53
CA ARG A 137 20.35 -12.87 16.44
C ARG A 137 19.21 -12.02 15.91
N ILE A 138 18.77 -11.04 16.71
CA ILE A 138 17.64 -10.18 16.37
C ILE A 138 18.08 -9.23 15.26
N ARG A 139 17.41 -9.35 14.11
CA ARG A 139 17.53 -8.44 12.98
C ARG A 139 16.30 -7.57 12.84
N HIS A 140 15.12 -8.05 13.23
CA HIS A 140 13.87 -7.29 13.25
C HIS A 140 13.30 -7.27 14.67
N LEU A 141 13.05 -6.08 15.18
CA LEU A 141 12.43 -5.90 16.49
C LEU A 141 11.18 -5.06 16.33
N GLN A 142 10.03 -5.65 16.65
CA GLN A 142 8.82 -4.89 16.88
C GLN A 142 8.70 -4.61 18.37
N PHE A 143 8.46 -3.36 18.74
CA PHE A 143 8.20 -2.94 20.10
C PHE A 143 6.71 -2.66 20.25
N ILE A 144 5.92 -3.73 20.37
CA ILE A 144 4.51 -3.63 20.74
C ILE A 144 4.50 -3.43 22.26
N GLY A 145 4.17 -2.22 22.73
CA GLY A 145 4.26 -1.84 24.14
C GLY A 145 3.80 -2.96 25.08
N SER A 146 4.65 -3.34 26.04
CA SER A 146 4.34 -4.44 26.94
C SER A 146 3.37 -4.00 28.03
N THR A 147 2.38 -4.83 28.32
CA THR A 147 1.53 -4.64 29.51
C THR A 147 2.29 -4.82 30.82
N HIS A 148 3.52 -5.34 30.75
CA HIS A 148 4.37 -5.58 31.91
C HIS A 148 5.33 -4.41 32.09
N HIS A 149 5.52 -3.99 33.33
CA HIS A 149 6.51 -2.98 33.70
C HIS A 149 7.84 -3.68 33.99
N LEU A 150 8.96 -3.12 33.52
CA LEU A 150 10.25 -3.46 34.08
C LEU A 150 10.67 -2.45 35.12
N SER A 151 11.19 -2.95 36.23
CA SER A 151 11.83 -2.09 37.19
C SER A 151 13.07 -1.42 36.59
N TYR A 152 13.24 -0.14 36.87
CA TYR A 152 14.31 0.72 36.35
C TYR A 152 15.71 0.13 36.53
N HIS A 153 15.97 -0.56 37.65
CA HIS A 153 17.29 -1.15 37.91
C HIS A 153 17.67 -2.26 36.93
N ILE A 154 16.70 -2.97 36.33
CA ILE A 154 16.99 -3.95 35.27
C ILE A 154 17.47 -3.21 34.03
N ILE A 155 16.76 -2.17 33.63
CA ILE A 155 17.11 -1.36 32.45
C ILE A 155 18.50 -0.74 32.62
N ARG A 156 18.75 -0.18 33.81
CA ARG A 156 20.07 0.35 34.19
C ARG A 156 21.15 -0.74 34.17
N SER A 157 20.87 -1.95 34.66
CA SER A 157 21.84 -3.04 34.64
C SER A 157 22.18 -3.46 33.20
N ILE A 158 21.19 -3.48 32.30
CA ILE A 158 21.41 -3.76 30.88
C ILE A 158 22.24 -2.64 30.23
N SER A 159 21.92 -1.37 30.50
CA SER A 159 22.62 -0.22 29.91
C SER A 159 24.04 -0.01 30.43
N GLN A 160 24.32 -0.42 31.67
CA GLN A 160 25.65 -0.37 32.26
C GLN A 160 26.59 -1.43 31.69
N ASN A 161 26.06 -2.50 31.10
CA ASN A 161 26.86 -3.55 30.47
C ASN A 161 27.34 -3.11 29.06
N ARG A 162 28.13 -2.03 29.02
CA ARG A 162 28.61 -1.36 27.79
C ARG A 162 29.52 -2.21 26.91
N GLN A 163 29.98 -3.36 27.39
CA GLN A 163 30.87 -4.23 26.62
C GLN A 163 30.22 -4.73 25.32
N PHE A 164 28.87 -4.75 25.27
CA PHE A 164 28.13 -5.21 24.10
C PHE A 164 27.01 -4.24 23.77
N LYS A 165 26.92 -3.82 22.50
CA LYS A 165 25.68 -3.22 21.99
C LYS A 165 24.56 -4.25 22.19
N THR A 166 23.40 -3.80 22.69
CA THR A 166 22.29 -4.71 23.01
C THR A 166 21.85 -5.50 21.79
N PHE A 167 21.73 -4.84 20.63
CA PHE A 167 21.29 -5.45 19.38
C PHE A 167 22.26 -5.12 18.22
N PRO A 168 23.43 -5.77 18.16
CA PRO A 168 24.49 -5.42 17.22
C PRO A 168 24.14 -5.71 15.75
N THR A 169 23.10 -6.50 15.49
CA THR A 169 22.65 -6.93 14.16
C THR A 169 21.25 -6.42 13.81
N LEU A 170 20.69 -5.48 14.59
CA LEU A 170 19.35 -4.97 14.36
C LEU A 170 19.30 -4.16 13.06
N GLN A 171 18.44 -4.56 12.13
CA GLN A 171 18.27 -3.95 10.81
C GLN A 171 16.93 -3.22 10.69
N ILE A 172 15.87 -3.76 11.29
CA ILE A 172 14.51 -3.20 11.24
C ILE A 172 14.00 -2.97 12.65
N LEU A 173 13.61 -1.73 12.95
CA LEU A 173 12.95 -1.36 14.18
C LEU A 173 11.53 -0.86 13.88
N SER A 174 10.52 -1.45 14.52
CA SER A 174 9.12 -1.05 14.36
C SER A 174 8.44 -0.84 15.71
N ILE A 175 7.86 0.33 15.95
CA ILE A 175 7.20 0.70 17.20
C ILE A 175 5.79 1.20 16.87
N PRO A 176 4.79 0.31 16.73
CA PRO A 176 3.48 0.67 16.18
C PRO A 176 2.60 1.52 17.12
N ARG A 177 2.92 1.57 18.41
CA ARG A 177 2.13 2.25 19.46
C ARG A 177 3.03 3.02 20.41
N PHE A 178 3.80 3.95 19.85
CA PHE A 178 4.81 4.71 20.57
C PHE A 178 4.23 5.49 21.76
N GLY A 179 3.09 6.15 21.56
CA GLY A 179 2.39 6.89 22.61
C GLY A 179 1.72 6.03 23.68
N SER A 180 1.71 4.71 23.52
CA SER A 180 1.20 3.75 24.52
C SER A 180 2.31 3.09 25.33
N ILE A 181 3.57 3.50 25.14
CA ILE A 181 4.69 2.99 25.92
C ILE A 181 4.58 3.53 27.34
N VAL A 182 4.56 2.61 28.31
CA VAL A 182 4.50 2.99 29.72
C VAL A 182 5.79 3.74 30.10
N PRO A 183 5.72 4.87 30.84
CA PRO A 183 6.88 5.69 31.18
C PRO A 183 8.07 4.91 31.75
N GLU A 184 7.84 3.87 32.58
CA GLU A 184 8.94 3.08 33.15
C GLU A 184 9.75 2.31 32.10
N ASN A 185 9.16 2.06 30.92
CA ASN A 185 9.79 1.35 29.81
C ASN A 185 10.46 2.31 28.80
N VAL A 186 10.30 3.63 28.92
CA VAL A 186 10.96 4.61 28.02
C VAL A 186 12.48 4.46 28.01
N PRO A 187 13.19 4.23 29.13
CA PRO A 187 14.64 4.10 29.12
C PRO A 187 15.18 2.94 28.24
N LEU A 188 14.33 1.96 27.91
CA LEU A 188 14.70 0.86 27.02
C LEU A 188 14.84 1.29 25.56
N LEU A 189 14.15 2.35 25.17
CA LEU A 189 14.22 2.87 23.81
C LEU A 189 15.66 3.29 23.47
N TYR A 190 16.43 3.75 24.46
CA TYR A 190 17.84 4.09 24.30
C TYR A 190 18.78 2.87 24.15
N LEU A 191 18.27 1.65 24.28
CA LEU A 191 19.02 0.41 23.99
C LEU A 191 18.83 -0.08 22.55
N LEU A 192 17.90 0.52 21.81
CA LEU A 192 17.51 0.11 20.46
C LEU A 192 18.40 0.65 19.32
N PRO A 193 19.04 1.83 19.42
CA PRO A 193 19.97 2.30 18.39
C PRO A 193 21.03 1.26 18.10
N SER A 194 21.28 1.03 16.81
CA SER A 194 22.23 0.05 16.31
C SER A 194 22.82 0.52 15.00
N SER A 195 24.12 0.29 14.81
CA SER A 195 24.84 0.70 13.60
C SER A 195 24.44 -0.07 12.34
N THR A 196 23.73 -1.20 12.49
CA THR A 196 23.19 -1.98 11.36
C THR A 196 21.76 -1.58 10.99
N LEU A 197 21.17 -0.60 11.69
CA LEU A 197 19.76 -0.27 11.52
C LEU A 197 19.54 0.46 10.19
N SER A 198 18.76 -0.16 9.30
CA SER A 198 18.49 0.36 7.95
C SER A 198 17.04 0.83 7.77
N LYS A 199 16.10 0.33 8.58
CA LYS A 199 14.68 0.67 8.51
C LYS A 199 14.10 1.00 9.89
N VAL A 200 13.38 2.11 9.99
CA VAL A 200 12.76 2.58 11.22
C VAL A 200 11.30 2.90 10.96
N SER A 201 10.39 2.36 11.78
CA SER A 201 8.97 2.65 11.73
C SER A 201 8.47 3.01 13.13
N ILE A 202 8.03 4.24 13.35
CA ILE A 202 7.45 4.69 14.62
C ILE A 202 6.03 5.16 14.33
N ALA A 203 5.02 4.54 14.95
CA ALA A 203 3.63 4.90 14.78
C ALA A 203 2.93 5.12 16.11
N GLY A 204 1.76 5.77 16.06
CA GLY A 204 0.99 6.12 17.25
C GLY A 204 1.71 7.14 18.14
N VAL A 205 2.53 8.03 17.55
CA VAL A 205 3.10 9.16 18.27
C VAL A 205 1.97 10.09 18.72
N ASN A 206 1.98 10.51 19.97
CA ASN A 206 1.04 11.49 20.53
C ASN A 206 1.81 12.69 21.08
N PRO A 207 1.14 13.80 21.45
CA PRO A 207 1.84 15.02 21.88
C PRO A 207 2.77 14.80 23.09
N ALA A 208 2.40 13.91 24.01
CA ALA A 208 3.21 13.60 25.19
C ALA A 208 4.46 12.75 24.89
N SER A 209 4.47 12.02 23.76
CA SER A 209 5.56 11.13 23.37
C SER A 209 6.39 11.65 22.19
N GLU A 210 6.00 12.76 21.58
CA GLU A 210 6.66 13.34 20.41
C GLU A 210 8.14 13.66 20.69
N VAL A 211 8.45 14.31 21.82
CA VAL A 211 9.83 14.62 22.22
C VAL A 211 10.67 13.36 22.40
N LEU A 212 10.06 12.27 22.89
CA LEU A 212 10.74 10.98 23.04
C LEU A 212 10.99 10.31 21.68
N ALA A 213 10.06 10.44 20.74
CA ALA A 213 10.24 9.94 19.38
C ALA A 213 11.38 10.68 18.67
N ALA A 214 11.43 12.01 18.78
CA ALA A 214 12.53 12.84 18.28
C ALA A 214 13.88 12.46 18.91
N SER A 215 13.90 12.27 20.24
CA SER A 215 15.10 11.85 20.97
C SER A 215 15.60 10.48 20.50
N LEU A 216 14.69 9.53 20.29
CA LEU A 216 15.02 8.20 19.75
C LEU A 216 15.54 8.29 18.32
N LEU A 217 14.90 9.07 17.45
CA LEU A 217 15.35 9.26 16.07
C LEU A 217 16.76 9.85 16.02
N ARG A 218 17.07 10.81 16.90
CA ARG A 218 18.40 11.40 16.98
C ARG A 218 19.43 10.39 17.48
N ALA A 219 19.09 9.59 18.49
CA ALA A 219 19.96 8.51 18.96
C ALA A 219 20.23 7.47 17.86
N ILE A 220 19.20 7.10 17.09
CA ILE A 220 19.35 6.23 15.92
C ILE A 220 20.25 6.87 14.87
N ARG A 221 20.08 8.17 14.60
CA ARG A 221 20.87 8.89 13.60
C ARG A 221 22.36 8.94 13.95
N VAL A 222 22.68 9.14 15.22
CA VAL A 222 24.06 9.14 15.74
C VAL A 222 24.67 7.75 15.63
N GLU A 223 23.89 6.70 15.90
CA GLU A 223 24.40 5.34 15.94
C GLU A 223 24.45 4.65 14.56
N SER A 224 23.56 5.04 13.63
CA SER A 224 23.41 4.45 12.31
C SER A 224 23.49 5.49 11.19
N GLU A 225 24.46 5.29 10.30
CA GLU A 225 24.63 6.08 9.08
C GLU A 225 23.94 5.45 7.85
N ILE A 226 23.38 4.24 7.98
CA ILE A 226 22.85 3.44 6.86
C ILE A 226 21.32 3.39 6.82
N VAL A 227 20.64 4.26 7.57
CA VAL A 227 19.16 4.30 7.57
C VAL A 227 18.67 4.73 6.19
N THR A 228 17.96 3.83 5.53
CA THR A 228 17.44 4.02 4.17
C THR A 228 15.92 4.24 4.15
N GLU A 229 15.21 3.80 5.19
CA GLU A 229 13.76 3.88 5.26
C GLU A 229 13.30 4.38 6.63
N VAL A 230 12.52 5.46 6.64
CA VAL A 230 11.90 6.02 7.84
C VAL A 230 10.40 6.14 7.62
N LYS A 231 9.61 5.55 8.52
CA LYS A 231 8.16 5.67 8.60
C LYS A 231 7.78 6.30 9.94
N LEU A 232 7.09 7.44 9.91
CA LEU A 232 6.57 8.11 11.11
C LEU A 232 5.06 8.30 11.00
N GLU A 233 4.32 7.94 12.05
CA GLU A 233 2.88 8.07 12.09
C GLU A 233 2.38 8.57 13.46
N GLY A 234 1.48 9.56 13.46
CA GLY A 234 0.85 10.10 14.67
C GLY A 234 0.77 11.63 14.67
N LYS A 235 0.73 12.23 15.86
CA LYS A 235 0.75 13.68 16.06
C LYS A 235 2.21 14.18 16.07
N LEU A 236 2.72 14.59 14.90
CA LEU A 236 4.14 14.96 14.69
C LEU A 236 4.29 16.48 14.63
N THR A 237 5.25 17.05 15.37
CA THR A 237 5.60 18.48 15.31
C THR A 237 6.92 18.69 14.55
N THR A 238 7.43 19.92 14.51
CA THR A 238 8.78 20.21 13.99
C THR A 238 9.85 19.38 14.68
N THR A 239 9.72 19.12 15.98
CA THR A 239 10.78 18.48 16.77
C THR A 239 11.19 17.10 16.23
N SER A 240 10.24 16.24 15.87
CA SER A 240 10.53 14.94 15.23
C SER A 240 10.87 15.06 13.75
N LEU A 241 10.24 16.01 13.04
CA LEU A 241 10.43 16.18 11.60
C LEU A 241 11.81 16.74 11.26
N ASP A 242 12.33 17.66 12.07
CA ASP A 242 13.66 18.25 11.91
C ASP A 242 14.77 17.20 12.04
N VAL A 243 14.57 16.09 12.75
CA VAL A 243 15.59 15.03 12.84
C VAL A 243 15.70 14.24 11.53
N ILE A 244 14.65 14.22 10.69
CA ILE A 244 14.61 13.36 9.51
C ILE A 244 15.59 13.83 8.43
N HIS A 245 15.79 15.14 8.27
CA HIS A 245 16.74 15.66 7.28
C HIS A 245 18.19 15.28 7.62
N GLU A 246 18.48 14.91 8.87
CA GLU A 246 19.81 14.49 9.28
C GLU A 246 20.24 13.17 8.59
N PHE A 247 19.29 12.31 8.18
CA PHE A 247 19.54 10.99 7.55
C PHE A 247 19.98 11.11 6.09
N ARG A 248 21.29 11.21 5.85
CA ARG A 248 21.89 11.40 4.51
C ARG A 248 21.61 10.28 3.51
N THR A 249 21.41 9.04 3.98
CA THR A 249 21.16 7.86 3.15
C THR A 249 19.68 7.55 2.94
N LEU A 250 18.77 8.43 3.38
CA LEU A 250 17.34 8.19 3.35
C LEU A 250 16.81 8.07 1.92
N GLN A 251 16.32 6.88 1.56
CA GLN A 251 15.76 6.59 0.23
C GLN A 251 14.23 6.59 0.24
N THR A 252 13.62 6.15 1.33
CA THR A 252 12.16 6.04 1.47
C THR A 252 11.71 6.75 2.74
N LEU A 253 10.82 7.71 2.58
CA LEU A 253 10.22 8.44 3.68
C LEU A 253 8.71 8.31 3.64
N HIS A 254 8.11 7.84 4.73
CA HIS A 254 6.67 7.79 4.91
C HIS A 254 6.28 8.58 6.15
N ILE A 255 5.47 9.62 5.98
CA ILE A 255 4.97 10.45 7.07
C ILE A 255 3.46 10.40 7.05
N SER A 256 2.85 10.04 8.18
CA SER A 256 1.41 10.01 8.37
C SER A 256 0.98 10.83 9.58
N ILE A 257 0.54 12.05 9.35
CA ILE A 257 0.16 13.00 10.40
C ILE A 257 -1.34 12.91 10.69
N GLN A 258 -1.66 12.67 11.96
CA GLN A 258 -3.03 12.59 12.48
C GLN A 258 -3.34 13.83 13.34
N ASP A 259 -4.46 14.51 13.08
CA ASP A 259 -5.07 15.54 13.95
C ASP A 259 -4.09 16.40 14.79
N ASN A 260 -3.26 17.20 14.12
CA ASN A 260 -2.25 18.02 14.79
C ASN A 260 -2.80 19.28 15.46
N GLY A 261 -3.98 19.77 15.07
CA GLY A 261 -4.49 21.09 15.47
C GLY A 261 -3.55 22.28 15.12
N GLY A 262 -2.40 21.99 14.53
CA GLY A 262 -1.29 22.90 14.30
C GLY A 262 -0.77 22.75 12.88
N ALA A 263 0.02 23.72 12.47
CA ALA A 263 0.47 23.83 11.10
C ALA A 263 1.55 22.81 10.75
N PHE A 264 1.47 22.26 9.55
CA PHE A 264 2.56 21.46 9.00
C PHE A 264 3.78 22.37 8.74
N PRO A 265 4.98 22.00 9.22
CA PRO A 265 6.15 22.86 9.05
C PRO A 265 6.63 22.90 7.61
N SER A 266 6.55 24.08 7.00
CA SER A 266 6.97 24.31 5.62
C SER A 266 8.47 24.12 5.40
N GLN A 267 9.26 24.48 6.41
CA GLN A 267 10.72 24.36 6.40
C GLN A 267 11.17 22.89 6.26
N PHE A 268 10.45 21.96 6.88
CA PHE A 268 10.74 20.53 6.75
C PHE A 268 10.69 20.03 5.30
N LEU A 269 9.68 20.45 4.52
CA LEU A 269 9.57 20.02 3.12
C LEU A 269 10.67 20.58 2.24
N LYS A 270 11.19 21.76 2.59
CA LYS A 270 12.35 22.35 1.91
C LYS A 270 13.60 21.53 2.16
N GLU A 271 13.85 21.19 3.42
CA GLU A 271 15.03 20.41 3.81
C GLU A 271 15.00 19.01 3.19
N ILE A 272 13.82 18.38 3.14
CA ILE A 272 13.69 17.06 2.55
C ILE A 272 13.78 17.08 1.01
N SER A 273 13.40 18.19 0.36
CA SER A 273 13.57 18.33 -1.10
C SER A 273 15.03 18.50 -1.53
N GLU A 274 15.90 18.90 -0.60
CA GLU A 274 17.35 18.98 -0.78
C GLU A 274 18.04 17.60 -0.59
N THR A 275 17.31 16.59 -0.11
CA THR A 275 17.85 15.25 0.11
C THR A 275 18.01 14.50 -1.21
N THR A 276 19.25 14.38 -1.69
CA THR A 276 19.58 13.79 -3.00
C THR A 276 19.38 12.27 -3.06
N SER A 277 19.34 11.58 -1.93
CA SER A 277 19.16 10.12 -1.87
C SER A 277 17.70 9.67 -1.90
N LEU A 278 16.74 10.59 -1.74
CA LEU A 278 15.32 10.28 -1.57
C LEU A 278 14.66 9.84 -2.89
N LYS A 279 14.26 8.57 -2.95
CA LYS A 279 13.62 7.94 -4.11
C LYS A 279 12.11 7.81 -3.95
N SER A 280 11.60 7.70 -2.73
CA SER A 280 10.18 7.51 -2.44
C SER A 280 9.73 8.40 -1.30
N LEU A 281 8.66 9.16 -1.53
CA LEU A 281 8.04 10.04 -0.53
C LEU A 281 6.55 9.75 -0.45
N THR A 282 6.08 9.32 0.72
CA THR A 282 4.66 9.19 1.03
C THR A 282 4.30 10.17 2.13
N LEU A 283 3.36 11.08 1.86
CA LEU A 283 2.80 12.01 2.84
C LEU A 283 1.31 11.72 2.99
N ARG A 284 0.89 11.31 4.20
CA ARG A 284 -0.49 11.16 4.60
C ARG A 284 -0.84 12.24 5.61
N LEU A 285 -1.70 13.17 5.23
CA LEU A 285 -2.09 14.31 6.04
C LEU A 285 -3.57 14.22 6.37
N ASP A 286 -3.91 14.33 7.64
CA ASP A 286 -5.29 14.51 8.08
C ASP A 286 -5.92 15.74 7.40
N SER A 287 -7.22 15.66 7.17
CA SER A 287 -8.04 16.75 6.67
C SER A 287 -7.89 18.09 7.41
N ARG A 288 -7.56 18.03 8.70
CA ARG A 288 -7.43 19.18 9.60
C ARG A 288 -6.05 19.85 9.58
N VAL A 289 -5.08 19.30 8.85
CA VAL A 289 -3.73 19.88 8.77
C VAL A 289 -3.79 21.18 7.97
N VAL A 290 -3.45 22.29 8.62
CA VAL A 290 -3.31 23.62 8.00
C VAL A 290 -1.84 23.85 7.65
N PHE A 291 -1.57 24.64 6.63
CA PHE A 291 -0.22 25.10 6.31
C PHE A 291 -0.11 26.58 6.68
N ASN A 292 0.72 26.90 7.66
CA ASN A 292 1.02 28.29 7.97
C ASN A 292 1.93 28.82 6.85
N ALA A 293 1.37 29.68 6.02
CA ALA A 293 2.15 30.45 5.05
C ALA A 293 2.89 31.58 5.79
N GLY A 294 3.79 31.21 6.72
CA GLY A 294 4.69 32.11 7.45
C GLY A 294 4.02 33.37 8.03
N GLU A 295 3.49 33.29 9.25
CA GLU A 295 3.07 34.47 10.02
C GLU A 295 4.24 35.22 10.69
N ASP A 296 5.50 34.86 10.39
CA ASP A 296 6.68 35.59 10.89
C ASP A 296 6.86 36.98 10.25
N GLU A 297 5.83 37.58 9.64
CA GLU A 297 5.78 39.04 9.54
C GLU A 297 5.38 39.58 10.91
N PRO A 298 6.27 40.27 11.65
CA PRO A 298 5.85 40.96 12.86
C PRO A 298 4.68 41.87 12.51
N LEU A 299 3.57 41.72 13.25
CA LEU A 299 2.40 42.59 13.27
C LEU A 299 2.80 43.98 13.77
N ASP A 300 3.67 44.65 13.03
CA ASP A 300 3.94 46.07 13.19
C ASP A 300 2.80 46.79 12.46
N SER A 301 1.84 47.27 13.25
CA SER A 301 0.55 47.84 12.84
C SER A 301 0.66 49.20 12.11
N GLY A 302 1.79 49.48 11.49
CA GLY A 302 2.00 50.66 10.67
C GLY A 302 1.42 50.49 9.24
N PRO A 303 0.87 51.56 8.63
CA PRO A 303 0.43 51.53 7.23
C PRO A 303 1.63 51.32 6.30
N ARG A 304 1.90 50.05 5.97
CA ARG A 304 3.01 49.69 5.08
C ARG A 304 2.75 50.15 3.65
N ASN A 305 3.72 50.90 3.14
CA ASN A 305 3.80 51.42 1.78
C ASN A 305 3.71 50.27 0.75
N ARG A 306 2.84 50.41 -0.27
CA ARG A 306 2.62 49.43 -1.37
C ARG A 306 3.91 49.01 -2.11
N SER A 307 5.00 49.75 -1.96
CA SER A 307 6.30 49.47 -2.57
C SER A 307 7.08 48.31 -1.92
N GLN A 308 6.84 47.95 -0.66
CA GLN A 308 7.61 46.89 0.02
C GLN A 308 7.09 45.45 -0.22
N ARG A 309 5.89 45.25 -0.77
CA ARG A 309 5.37 43.90 -1.10
C ARG A 309 6.09 43.19 -2.26
N LYS A 310 6.98 43.88 -2.98
CA LYS A 310 7.61 43.36 -4.22
C LYS A 310 8.89 42.54 -4.02
N SER A 311 9.52 42.49 -2.83
CA SER A 311 10.85 41.87 -2.69
C SER A 311 10.87 40.41 -2.21
N TRP A 312 9.81 39.86 -1.62
CA TRP A 312 9.83 38.46 -1.18
C TRP A 312 9.60 37.51 -2.36
N ARG A 313 10.69 37.07 -3.00
CA ARG A 313 10.75 35.95 -3.96
C ARG A 313 11.58 34.85 -3.33
N PRO A 314 10.98 33.86 -2.68
CA PRO A 314 11.74 32.72 -2.22
C PRO A 314 12.19 31.91 -3.45
N ASN A 315 13.50 31.92 -3.72
CA ASN A 315 14.13 31.12 -4.76
C ASN A 315 14.24 29.66 -4.30
N PHE A 316 13.16 28.89 -4.38
CA PHE A 316 13.26 27.44 -4.24
C PHE A 316 13.64 26.87 -5.62
N ARG A 317 14.93 26.59 -5.82
CA ARG A 317 15.42 25.83 -6.96
C ARG A 317 15.71 24.36 -6.62
N SER A 318 15.59 23.96 -5.35
CA SER A 318 15.79 22.57 -4.91
C SER A 318 14.55 21.74 -5.25
N THR A 319 14.60 21.11 -6.42
CA THR A 319 13.62 20.12 -6.85
C THR A 319 14.07 18.74 -6.40
N PHE A 320 13.10 17.88 -6.06
CA PHE A 320 13.29 16.45 -5.81
C PHE A 320 13.84 15.75 -7.06
N SER A 321 15.15 15.84 -7.28
CA SER A 321 15.79 15.40 -8.53
C SER A 321 15.81 13.88 -8.70
N THR A 322 15.80 13.13 -7.60
CA THR A 322 15.92 11.66 -7.57
C THR A 322 14.63 10.94 -7.18
N LEU A 323 13.51 11.66 -7.02
CA LEU A 323 12.26 11.11 -6.55
C LEU A 323 11.52 10.35 -7.65
N ASN A 324 11.44 9.04 -7.48
CA ASN A 324 10.80 8.10 -8.41
C ASN A 324 9.32 7.86 -8.09
N THR A 325 8.97 7.92 -6.80
CA THR A 325 7.63 7.64 -6.29
C THR A 325 7.17 8.75 -5.35
N LEU A 326 5.99 9.30 -5.63
CA LEU A 326 5.34 10.30 -4.80
C LEU A 326 3.91 9.86 -4.51
N GLU A 327 3.60 9.64 -3.24
CA GLU A 327 2.26 9.31 -2.75
C GLU A 327 1.79 10.44 -1.84
N LEU A 328 0.76 11.17 -2.26
CA LEU A 328 0.17 12.28 -1.50
C LEU A 328 -1.25 11.93 -1.14
N LEU A 329 -1.50 11.78 0.16
CA LEU A 329 -2.80 11.44 0.71
C LEU A 329 -3.22 12.55 1.68
N GLY A 330 -4.36 13.20 1.47
CA GLY A 330 -4.87 14.18 2.44
C GLY A 330 -5.99 15.08 1.91
N SER A 331 -6.38 16.10 2.68
CA SER A 331 -7.35 17.09 2.18
C SER A 331 -6.78 17.93 1.04
N ALA A 332 -7.69 18.52 0.25
CA ALA A 332 -7.33 19.44 -0.82
C ALA A 332 -6.44 20.59 -0.36
N VAL A 333 -6.77 21.15 0.82
CA VAL A 333 -6.04 22.26 1.41
C VAL A 333 -4.63 21.81 1.79
N ALA A 334 -4.51 20.65 2.44
CA ALA A 334 -3.24 20.15 2.89
C ALA A 334 -2.31 19.83 1.72
N VAL A 335 -2.80 19.09 0.72
CA VAL A 335 -1.98 18.74 -0.43
C VAL A 335 -1.62 19.98 -1.24
N LYS A 336 -2.55 20.92 -1.44
CA LYS A 336 -2.25 22.22 -2.08
C LYS A 336 -1.17 22.99 -1.31
N GLY A 337 -1.21 22.98 0.01
CA GLY A 337 -0.18 23.59 0.87
C GLY A 337 1.20 22.99 0.63
N ILE A 338 1.32 21.65 0.60
CA ILE A 338 2.56 20.95 0.22
C ILE A 338 3.02 21.45 -1.14
N LEU A 339 2.12 21.46 -2.13
CA LEU A 339 2.55 21.80 -3.48
C LEU A 339 2.98 23.25 -3.63
N HIS A 340 2.34 24.19 -2.93
CA HIS A 340 2.77 25.57 -2.93
C HIS A 340 4.16 25.74 -2.34
N LEU A 341 4.41 25.06 -1.22
CA LEU A 341 5.68 25.18 -0.50
C LEU A 341 6.83 24.53 -1.25
N VAL A 342 6.59 23.35 -1.82
CA VAL A 342 7.63 22.58 -2.48
C VAL A 342 7.80 22.95 -3.94
N PHE A 343 6.69 23.17 -4.65
CA PHE A 343 6.68 23.12 -6.12
C PHE A 343 6.32 24.45 -6.79
N ALA A 344 5.77 25.43 -6.06
CA ALA A 344 5.40 26.72 -6.63
C ALA A 344 5.46 27.90 -5.64
N PRO A 345 6.62 28.17 -5.02
CA PRO A 345 6.73 29.20 -3.99
C PRO A 345 6.67 30.64 -4.53
N HIS A 346 6.58 30.79 -5.86
CA HIS A 346 6.33 32.07 -6.53
C HIS A 346 4.83 32.41 -6.69
N LEU A 347 3.90 31.51 -6.32
CA LEU A 347 2.47 31.78 -6.37
C LEU A 347 2.00 32.55 -5.11
N LYS A 348 2.07 33.89 -5.15
CA LYS A 348 1.39 34.74 -4.15
C LYS A 348 -0.09 34.87 -4.48
N GLY A 349 -0.97 34.64 -3.50
CA GLY A 349 -2.36 35.15 -3.52
C GLY A 349 -3.51 34.15 -3.57
N ILE A 350 -3.36 32.90 -3.13
CA ILE A 350 -4.49 31.95 -3.06
C ILE A 350 -5.03 31.77 -1.64
N ASN A 351 -5.49 32.87 -1.04
CA ASN A 351 -6.36 32.81 0.14
C ASN A 351 -7.81 32.93 -0.35
N GLU A 352 -8.29 31.96 -1.12
CA GLU A 352 -9.73 31.81 -1.32
C GLU A 352 -10.19 30.51 -0.65
N PRO A 353 -11.08 30.59 0.35
CA PRO A 353 -11.70 29.41 0.94
C PRO A 353 -12.54 28.72 -0.13
N LEU A 354 -12.13 27.51 -0.49
CA LEU A 354 -12.76 26.63 -1.48
C LEU A 354 -14.17 26.14 -1.08
N ASP A 355 -14.70 26.58 0.06
CA ASP A 355 -15.92 26.07 0.70
C ASP A 355 -16.98 27.14 1.01
N SER A 356 -16.95 28.30 0.33
CA SER A 356 -17.92 29.39 0.59
C SER A 356 -18.63 29.94 -0.65
N GLY A 357 -19.77 29.32 -0.99
CA GLY A 357 -20.89 29.91 -1.74
C GLY A 357 -20.67 30.29 -3.22
N PRO A 358 -21.76 30.54 -3.96
CA PRO A 358 -21.70 30.94 -5.37
C PRO A 358 -21.15 32.38 -5.48
N ARG A 359 -19.89 32.52 -5.91
CA ARG A 359 -19.23 33.83 -6.16
C ARG A 359 -19.29 34.27 -7.62
N ASN A 360 -19.19 35.59 -7.78
CA ASN A 360 -19.35 36.35 -9.02
C ASN A 360 -18.41 35.93 -10.17
N ARG A 361 -18.96 35.69 -11.36
CA ARG A 361 -18.26 35.20 -12.58
C ARG A 361 -17.13 36.11 -13.10
N SER A 362 -17.04 37.37 -12.65
CA SER A 362 -16.11 38.37 -13.17
C SER A 362 -14.65 38.22 -12.68
N GLN A 363 -14.39 37.51 -11.58
CA GLN A 363 -13.01 37.33 -11.05
C GLN A 363 -12.25 36.11 -11.60
N ARG A 364 -12.88 35.24 -12.42
CA ARG A 364 -12.25 33.99 -12.93
C ARG A 364 -11.27 34.16 -14.10
N LYS A 365 -11.09 35.36 -14.69
CA LYS A 365 -10.49 35.52 -16.03
C LYS A 365 -8.95 35.65 -16.14
N SER A 366 -8.13 35.54 -15.09
CA SER A 366 -6.66 35.74 -15.23
C SER A 366 -5.73 34.67 -14.66
N TRP A 367 -6.23 33.49 -14.29
CA TRP A 367 -5.35 32.41 -13.84
C TRP A 367 -4.62 31.72 -15.01
N ARG A 368 -3.41 32.19 -15.34
CA ARG A 368 -2.43 31.48 -16.18
C ARG A 368 -1.25 31.02 -15.32
N PRO A 369 -1.21 29.77 -14.84
CA PRO A 369 -0.07 29.25 -14.11
C PRO A 369 1.10 29.04 -15.08
N ASN A 370 1.99 30.03 -15.19
CA ASN A 370 3.23 29.91 -15.98
C ASN A 370 4.33 29.11 -15.25
N PHE A 371 4.06 28.59 -14.05
CA PHE A 371 5.02 27.81 -13.27
C PHE A 371 4.53 26.38 -13.13
N ARG A 372 5.25 25.46 -13.80
CA ARG A 372 5.09 24.00 -13.66
C ARG A 372 6.33 23.45 -13.00
N SER A 373 6.16 22.65 -11.95
CA SER A 373 7.28 21.87 -11.43
C SER A 373 7.49 20.65 -12.32
N THR A 374 8.72 20.49 -12.79
CA THR A 374 9.11 19.36 -13.64
C THR A 374 9.74 18.27 -12.79
N PHE A 375 9.19 17.07 -12.88
CA PHE A 375 9.71 15.86 -12.23
C PHE A 375 10.21 14.91 -13.31
N SER A 376 11.50 15.01 -13.66
CA SER A 376 12.10 14.20 -14.71
C SER A 376 12.26 12.73 -14.32
N THR A 377 12.27 12.39 -13.04
CA THR A 377 12.51 11.03 -12.55
C THR A 377 11.26 10.33 -12.01
N LEU A 378 10.14 11.06 -11.86
CA LEU A 378 8.91 10.52 -11.30
C LEU A 378 8.27 9.50 -12.24
N ASN A 379 8.25 8.24 -11.80
CA ASN A 379 7.72 7.11 -12.56
C ASN A 379 6.31 6.72 -12.10
N THR A 380 6.00 6.88 -10.81
CA THR A 380 4.70 6.54 -10.23
C THR A 380 4.17 7.66 -9.35
N LEU A 381 2.92 8.03 -9.56
CA LEU A 381 2.23 9.07 -8.82
C LEU A 381 0.94 8.50 -8.23
N GLU A 382 0.80 8.55 -6.90
CA GLU A 382 -0.42 8.17 -6.22
C GLU A 382 -1.02 9.37 -5.49
N LEU A 383 -2.28 9.67 -5.79
CA LEU A 383 -3.02 10.82 -5.29
C LEU A 383 -4.28 10.34 -4.58
N LEU A 384 -4.45 10.68 -3.30
CA LEU A 384 -5.72 10.54 -2.58
C LEU A 384 -6.21 11.91 -2.14
N GLY A 385 -7.44 12.24 -2.53
CA GLY A 385 -8.07 13.50 -2.11
C GLY A 385 -9.41 13.75 -2.81
N SER A 386 -9.92 14.97 -2.69
CA SER A 386 -11.08 15.39 -3.48
C SER A 386 -10.71 15.58 -4.95
N ALA A 387 -11.68 15.51 -5.86
CA ALA A 387 -11.44 15.79 -7.29
C ALA A 387 -10.78 17.17 -7.51
N VAL A 388 -11.19 18.17 -6.73
CA VAL A 388 -10.61 19.53 -6.76
C VAL A 388 -9.13 19.52 -6.38
N ALA A 389 -8.78 18.79 -5.31
CA ALA A 389 -7.40 18.61 -4.86
C ALA A 389 -6.54 18.02 -5.98
N VAL A 390 -7.00 16.87 -6.49
CA VAL A 390 -6.34 16.11 -7.54
C VAL A 390 -6.13 16.97 -8.78
N LYS A 391 -7.15 17.73 -9.20
CA LYS A 391 -7.02 18.66 -10.33
C LYS A 391 -5.94 19.69 -10.05
N GLY A 392 -5.95 20.34 -8.89
CA GLY A 392 -4.94 21.32 -8.50
C GLY A 392 -3.52 20.74 -8.56
N ILE A 393 -3.35 19.49 -8.09
CA ILE A 393 -2.07 18.78 -8.12
C ILE A 393 -1.59 18.53 -9.54
N LEU A 394 -2.47 17.99 -10.39
CA LEU A 394 -2.16 17.71 -11.79
C LEU A 394 -1.85 18.98 -12.60
N HIS A 395 -2.27 20.16 -12.15
CA HIS A 395 -1.87 21.43 -12.78
C HIS A 395 -0.44 21.84 -12.43
N LEU A 396 0.05 21.47 -11.25
CA LEU A 396 1.35 21.85 -10.72
C LEU A 396 2.45 20.83 -11.04
N VAL A 397 2.07 19.57 -11.27
CA VAL A 397 2.99 18.46 -11.57
C VAL A 397 3.10 18.25 -13.08
N PHE A 398 4.32 18.41 -13.61
CA PHE A 398 4.69 17.96 -14.95
C PHE A 398 5.71 16.83 -14.84
N ALA A 399 5.34 15.63 -15.27
CA ALA A 399 6.17 14.43 -15.13
C ALA A 399 6.27 13.70 -16.48
N PRO A 400 7.25 14.05 -17.34
CA PRO A 400 7.32 13.54 -18.71
C PRO A 400 7.60 12.03 -18.78
N HIS A 401 8.09 11.42 -17.70
CA HIS A 401 8.42 9.99 -17.62
C HIS A 401 7.44 9.18 -16.74
N LEU A 402 6.26 9.75 -16.43
CA LEU A 402 5.29 9.07 -15.59
C LEU A 402 4.75 7.81 -16.28
N LYS A 403 5.02 6.65 -15.69
CA LYS A 403 4.56 5.33 -16.17
C LYS A 403 3.26 4.88 -15.50
N GLY A 404 3.06 5.25 -14.24
CA GLY A 404 1.89 4.82 -13.46
C GLY A 404 1.24 5.98 -12.73
N ILE A 405 -0.08 6.09 -12.80
CA ILE A 405 -0.85 7.01 -11.96
C ILE A 405 -2.00 6.29 -11.26
N SER A 406 -2.11 6.49 -9.96
CA SER A 406 -3.23 6.03 -9.14
C SER A 406 -3.92 7.24 -8.51
N ILE A 407 -5.21 7.39 -8.77
CA ILE A 407 -6.06 8.44 -8.23
C ILE A 407 -7.15 7.77 -7.41
N ILE A 408 -7.15 8.06 -6.12
CA ILE A 408 -8.17 7.59 -5.19
C ILE A 408 -8.99 8.82 -4.76
N LEU A 409 -10.24 8.86 -5.18
CA LEU A 409 -11.10 10.01 -4.90
C LEU A 409 -11.84 9.78 -3.59
N ALA A 410 -11.64 10.68 -2.63
CA ALA A 410 -12.40 10.68 -1.38
C ALA A 410 -13.83 11.21 -1.59
N ASN A 411 -13.95 12.31 -2.34
CA ASN A 411 -15.22 12.91 -2.74
C ASN A 411 -15.07 13.63 -4.09
N LEU A 412 -16.20 13.83 -4.80
CA LEU A 412 -16.24 14.65 -6.01
C LEU A 412 -16.26 16.14 -5.63
N GLY A 413 -17.04 16.50 -4.61
CA GLY A 413 -17.42 17.89 -4.32
C GLY A 413 -18.89 18.12 -4.68
N SER A 414 -19.29 19.38 -4.91
CA SER A 414 -20.63 19.75 -5.38
C SER A 414 -20.94 19.22 -6.80
N ILE A 415 -22.18 19.35 -7.31
CA ILE A 415 -22.59 18.80 -8.63
C ILE A 415 -21.72 19.30 -9.81
N GLU A 416 -21.04 20.45 -9.69
CA GLU A 416 -20.07 20.96 -10.67
C GLU A 416 -18.77 20.11 -10.79
N SER A 417 -18.64 19.04 -10.02
CA SER A 417 -17.42 18.25 -9.89
C SER A 417 -17.11 17.32 -11.07
N TYR A 418 -18.06 17.09 -11.97
CA TYR A 418 -17.81 16.28 -13.17
C TYR A 418 -16.84 16.94 -14.14
N ASP A 419 -16.96 18.26 -14.34
CA ASP A 419 -16.01 19.04 -15.15
C ASP A 419 -14.60 19.07 -14.54
N ILE A 420 -14.53 18.90 -13.22
CA ILE A 420 -13.25 18.82 -12.49
C ILE A 420 -12.56 17.51 -12.85
N MET A 421 -13.28 16.38 -12.82
CA MET A 421 -12.72 15.08 -13.19
C MET A 421 -12.35 14.99 -14.68
N CYS A 422 -13.20 15.50 -15.57
CA CYS A 422 -12.84 15.68 -16.98
C CYS A 422 -11.54 16.48 -17.12
N GLY A 423 -11.42 17.57 -16.36
CA GLY A 423 -10.20 18.37 -16.31
C GLY A 423 -8.98 17.61 -15.79
N CYS A 424 -9.13 16.72 -14.80
CA CYS A 424 -8.03 15.86 -14.32
C CYS A 424 -7.51 14.93 -15.42
N ILE A 425 -8.42 14.19 -16.08
CA ILE A 425 -8.03 13.21 -17.09
C ILE A 425 -7.52 13.90 -18.35
N GLN A 426 -8.17 14.98 -18.79
CA GLN A 426 -7.66 15.83 -19.86
C GLN A 426 -6.25 16.31 -19.56
N ARG A 427 -5.99 16.73 -18.32
CA ARG A 427 -4.66 17.20 -17.92
C ARG A 427 -3.60 16.10 -18.03
N ILE A 428 -3.91 14.90 -17.57
CA ILE A 428 -3.03 13.72 -17.68
C ILE A 428 -2.81 13.37 -19.17
N ALA A 429 -3.87 13.39 -19.97
CA ALA A 429 -3.80 13.11 -21.40
C ALA A 429 -2.95 14.14 -22.17
N VAL A 430 -3.01 15.42 -21.79
CA VAL A 430 -2.22 16.45 -22.47
C VAL A 430 -0.75 16.42 -22.06
N ASP A 431 -0.45 16.21 -20.78
CA ASP A 431 0.91 16.38 -20.26
C ASP A 431 1.72 15.08 -20.15
N MET A 432 1.06 13.92 -20.06
CA MET A 432 1.71 12.65 -19.66
C MET A 432 1.38 11.48 -20.61
N ALA A 433 0.71 11.73 -21.74
CA ALA A 433 0.15 10.67 -22.57
C ALA A 433 1.17 9.70 -23.18
N ASP A 434 2.34 10.20 -23.56
CA ASP A 434 3.32 9.41 -24.31
C ASP A 434 4.05 8.35 -23.48
N CYS A 435 4.01 8.45 -22.14
CA CYS A 435 4.75 7.56 -21.23
C CYS A 435 3.86 6.71 -20.32
N LEU A 436 2.58 7.03 -20.21
CA LEU A 436 1.69 6.39 -19.25
C LEU A 436 1.38 4.93 -19.66
N GLU A 437 1.79 3.98 -18.81
CA GLU A 437 1.56 2.54 -18.98
C GLU A 437 0.43 2.02 -18.08
N SER A 438 0.17 2.65 -16.94
CA SER A 438 -0.86 2.24 -15.98
C SER A 438 -1.66 3.42 -15.45
N ILE A 439 -2.99 3.32 -15.48
CA ILE A 439 -3.91 4.28 -14.86
C ILE A 439 -4.90 3.57 -13.95
N GLN A 440 -4.99 4.02 -12.71
CA GLN A 440 -5.99 3.58 -11.75
C GLN A 440 -6.76 4.79 -11.24
N ILE A 441 -8.08 4.79 -11.40
CA ILE A 441 -8.97 5.80 -10.83
C ILE A 441 -10.06 5.07 -10.04
N THR A 442 -9.96 5.14 -8.73
CA THR A 442 -10.90 4.52 -7.79
C THR A 442 -11.52 5.57 -6.90
N SER A 443 -12.59 5.22 -6.19
CA SER A 443 -13.13 6.07 -5.15
C SER A 443 -13.35 5.32 -3.85
N LEU A 444 -13.16 6.02 -2.74
CA LEU A 444 -13.59 5.59 -1.41
C LEU A 444 -15.10 5.77 -1.20
N SER A 445 -15.72 6.69 -1.94
CA SER A 445 -17.13 7.02 -1.81
C SER A 445 -17.92 6.40 -2.97
N PRO A 446 -18.98 5.60 -2.71
CA PRO A 446 -19.75 4.92 -3.76
C PRO A 446 -20.49 5.87 -4.72
N GLY A 447 -20.63 7.14 -4.34
CA GLY A 447 -21.23 8.18 -5.18
C GLY A 447 -20.26 8.87 -6.16
N VAL A 448 -18.96 8.66 -6.02
CA VAL A 448 -17.96 9.37 -6.84
C VAL A 448 -17.61 8.54 -8.05
N ARG A 449 -17.88 9.11 -9.20
CA ARG A 449 -17.85 8.39 -10.46
C ARG A 449 -17.38 9.27 -11.58
N LEU A 450 -16.80 8.63 -12.59
CA LEU A 450 -16.32 9.30 -13.78
C LEU A 450 -17.42 9.46 -14.82
N PRO A 451 -17.64 10.69 -15.33
CA PRO A 451 -18.53 10.92 -16.46
C PRO A 451 -18.09 10.13 -17.68
N ARG A 452 -19.04 9.65 -18.47
CA ARG A 452 -18.77 8.97 -19.75
C ARG A 452 -17.83 9.76 -20.67
N GLN A 453 -17.93 11.09 -20.69
CA GLN A 453 -17.13 11.96 -21.55
C GLN A 453 -15.64 11.91 -21.19
N THR A 454 -15.30 11.41 -19.99
CA THR A 454 -13.91 11.22 -19.61
C THR A 454 -13.23 10.05 -20.33
N LEU A 455 -14.01 9.03 -20.72
CA LEU A 455 -13.49 7.86 -21.41
C LEU A 455 -12.89 8.22 -22.78
N SER A 456 -13.41 9.28 -23.41
CA SER A 456 -12.88 9.75 -24.67
C SER A 456 -11.46 10.32 -24.55
N TRP A 457 -10.93 10.66 -23.37
CA TRP A 457 -9.55 11.13 -23.26
C TRP A 457 -8.52 10.00 -23.27
N PHE A 458 -8.95 8.76 -23.05
CA PHE A 458 -8.00 7.66 -22.90
C PHE A 458 -7.44 7.13 -24.23
N HIS A 459 -7.99 7.50 -25.39
CA HIS A 459 -7.37 7.13 -26.67
C HIS A 459 -5.99 7.78 -26.86
N VAL A 460 -5.73 8.90 -26.17
CA VAL A 460 -4.46 9.62 -26.31
C VAL A 460 -3.28 8.81 -25.74
N PHE A 461 -3.54 7.86 -24.83
CA PHE A 461 -2.51 7.04 -24.18
C PHE A 461 -2.07 5.86 -25.05
N LYS A 462 -1.06 6.07 -25.91
CA LYS A 462 -0.56 5.05 -26.84
C LYS A 462 0.09 3.83 -26.17
N ARG A 463 0.61 4.01 -24.96
CA ARG A 463 1.37 2.97 -24.21
C ARG A 463 0.59 2.35 -23.06
N LEU A 464 -0.70 2.65 -22.93
CA LEU A 464 -1.51 2.20 -21.81
C LEU A 464 -1.71 0.68 -21.83
N LYS A 465 -1.12 -0.02 -20.85
CA LYS A 465 -1.23 -1.47 -20.66
C LYS A 465 -2.28 -1.84 -19.62
N THR A 466 -2.41 -1.03 -18.57
CA THR A 466 -3.30 -1.32 -17.45
C THR A 466 -4.23 -0.14 -17.19
N MET A 467 -5.53 -0.41 -17.13
CA MET A 467 -6.56 0.58 -16.86
C MET A 467 -7.55 0.03 -15.83
N GLN A 468 -7.63 0.67 -14.67
CA GLN A 468 -8.61 0.34 -13.62
C GLN A 468 -9.42 1.57 -13.27
N ILE A 469 -10.72 1.57 -13.55
CA ILE A 469 -11.56 2.76 -13.43
C ILE A 469 -12.90 2.43 -12.79
N MET A 470 -13.36 3.31 -11.89
CA MET A 470 -14.74 3.32 -11.38
C MET A 470 -15.58 4.39 -12.10
N VAL A 471 -16.62 3.98 -12.84
CA VAL A 471 -17.51 4.83 -13.64
C VAL A 471 -18.93 4.91 -13.07
N ASP A 472 -19.69 5.95 -13.43
CA ASP A 472 -21.03 6.17 -12.89
C ASP A 472 -22.05 5.19 -13.42
N THR A 473 -22.09 5.13 -14.73
CA THR A 473 -23.06 4.41 -15.50
C THR A 473 -22.32 3.99 -16.76
N LEU A 474 -22.46 2.72 -17.12
CA LEU A 474 -22.20 2.30 -18.48
C LEU A 474 -23.55 2.37 -19.19
N PRO A 475 -23.83 3.38 -20.04
CA PRO A 475 -25.03 3.33 -20.88
C PRO A 475 -25.06 2.02 -21.68
N LYS A 476 -26.23 1.60 -22.17
CA LYS A 476 -26.34 0.40 -23.03
C LYS A 476 -25.37 0.45 -24.20
N ASP A 477 -25.10 1.66 -24.69
CA ASP A 477 -24.18 1.94 -25.79
C ASP A 477 -22.76 2.32 -25.30
N ALA A 478 -22.38 2.05 -24.05
CA ALA A 478 -21.09 2.48 -23.49
C ALA A 478 -19.90 1.96 -24.29
N ILE A 479 -20.02 0.75 -24.85
CA ILE A 479 -18.97 0.23 -25.71
C ILE A 479 -18.92 0.98 -27.03
N SER A 480 -20.05 1.48 -27.56
CA SER A 480 -20.02 2.35 -28.74
C SER A 480 -19.30 3.67 -28.46
N VAL A 481 -19.28 4.15 -27.21
CA VAL A 481 -18.44 5.30 -26.80
C VAL A 481 -16.95 4.94 -26.83
N LEU A 482 -16.61 3.68 -26.61
CA LEU A 482 -15.24 3.17 -26.75
C LEU A 482 -14.85 2.89 -28.21
N VAL A 483 -15.83 2.67 -29.12
CA VAL A 483 -15.58 2.33 -30.53
C VAL A 483 -14.74 3.36 -31.31
N PRO A 484 -14.95 4.69 -31.15
CA PRO A 484 -14.09 5.70 -31.76
C PRO A 484 -12.61 5.60 -31.34
N LEU A 485 -12.33 4.95 -30.20
CA LEU A 485 -11.01 4.89 -29.59
C LEU A 485 -10.19 3.72 -30.15
N ARG A 486 -10.09 3.54 -31.49
CA ARG A 486 -9.37 2.44 -32.21
C ARG A 486 -7.86 2.25 -31.88
N GLN A 487 -7.40 2.70 -30.72
CA GLN A 487 -6.00 2.91 -30.33
C GLN A 487 -5.61 2.16 -29.04
N TRP A 488 -6.48 1.33 -28.45
CA TRP A 488 -6.12 0.52 -27.26
C TRP A 488 -5.42 -0.81 -27.62
N ALA A 489 -4.60 -0.78 -28.67
CA ALA A 489 -3.86 -1.94 -29.16
C ALA A 489 -2.77 -2.45 -28.20
N THR A 490 -2.44 -1.68 -27.15
CA THR A 490 -1.45 -2.03 -26.13
C THR A 490 -2.08 -2.43 -24.80
N LEU A 491 -3.40 -2.33 -24.66
CA LEU A 491 -4.09 -2.59 -23.41
C LEU A 491 -4.12 -4.09 -23.11
N GLU A 492 -3.52 -4.48 -21.98
CA GLU A 492 -3.43 -5.87 -21.52
C GLU A 492 -4.42 -6.16 -20.39
N THR A 493 -4.71 -5.17 -19.54
CA THR A 493 -5.61 -5.32 -18.39
C THR A 493 -6.61 -4.18 -18.35
N LEU A 494 -7.90 -4.51 -18.37
CA LEU A 494 -9.00 -3.56 -18.25
C LEU A 494 -9.90 -3.96 -17.09
N LYS A 495 -9.99 -3.09 -16.07
CA LYS A 495 -10.91 -3.23 -14.95
C LYS A 495 -11.86 -2.04 -14.90
N LEU A 496 -13.12 -2.24 -15.26
CA LEU A 496 -14.16 -1.21 -15.25
C LEU A 496 -15.21 -1.56 -14.21
N GLN A 497 -15.21 -0.84 -13.09
CA GLN A 497 -16.22 -0.97 -12.05
C GLN A 497 -17.30 0.08 -12.23
N VAL A 498 -18.56 -0.34 -12.17
CA VAL A 498 -19.73 0.53 -12.29
C VAL A 498 -20.33 0.64 -10.91
N GLY A 499 -20.46 1.86 -10.41
CA GLY A 499 -21.21 2.07 -9.18
C GLY A 499 -22.71 1.94 -9.43
N GLN A 500 -23.50 1.66 -8.40
CA GLN A 500 -24.97 1.70 -8.49
C GLN A 500 -25.50 3.08 -8.07
N ALA A 501 -25.64 4.05 -8.98
CA ALA A 501 -26.11 5.42 -8.64
C ALA A 501 -27.54 5.50 -9.09
N SER A 502 -28.48 5.47 -8.14
CA SER A 502 -29.92 5.79 -8.27
C SER A 502 -30.59 5.45 -9.62
N LEU A 503 -30.09 4.45 -10.32
CA LEU A 503 -30.56 4.12 -11.64
C LEU A 503 -31.81 3.29 -11.40
N THR A 504 -32.94 3.87 -11.74
CA THR A 504 -34.23 3.17 -11.84
C THR A 504 -34.16 1.99 -12.80
N VAL A 505 -33.16 1.96 -13.70
CA VAL A 505 -32.91 0.87 -14.64
C VAL A 505 -31.42 0.47 -14.57
N PRO A 506 -31.08 -0.74 -14.11
CA PRO A 506 -29.69 -1.20 -14.08
C PRO A 506 -29.09 -1.15 -15.49
N PRO A 507 -27.82 -0.76 -15.65
CA PRO A 507 -27.16 -0.73 -16.94
C PRO A 507 -27.13 -2.16 -17.50
N SER A 508 -27.94 -2.41 -18.53
CA SER A 508 -28.00 -3.70 -19.20
C SER A 508 -26.83 -3.79 -20.17
N PHE A 509 -25.89 -4.68 -19.89
CA PHE A 509 -24.79 -4.98 -20.79
C PHE A 509 -25.08 -6.30 -21.49
N SER A 510 -25.33 -6.24 -22.80
CA SER A 510 -25.41 -7.47 -23.61
C SER A 510 -24.02 -8.05 -23.83
N LEU A 511 -23.86 -9.36 -23.65
CA LEU A 511 -22.61 -10.05 -23.99
C LEU A 511 -22.26 -9.90 -25.48
N SER A 512 -23.25 -9.68 -26.36
CA SER A 512 -22.97 -9.45 -27.79
C SER A 512 -22.02 -8.28 -28.01
N HIS A 513 -22.05 -7.26 -27.13
CA HIS A 513 -21.14 -6.13 -27.19
C HIS A 513 -19.68 -6.50 -26.84
N MET A 514 -19.40 -7.66 -26.24
CA MET A 514 -18.02 -8.11 -26.00
C MET A 514 -17.24 -8.30 -27.31
N THR A 515 -17.93 -8.53 -28.43
CA THR A 515 -17.32 -8.55 -29.78
C THR A 515 -16.59 -7.23 -30.08
N LEU A 516 -17.21 -6.11 -29.73
CA LEU A 516 -16.61 -4.79 -29.92
C LEU A 516 -15.39 -4.60 -29.02
N LEU A 517 -15.41 -5.12 -27.78
CA LEU A 517 -14.23 -5.07 -26.89
C LEU A 517 -13.06 -5.90 -27.45
N VAL A 518 -13.34 -7.09 -27.98
CA VAL A 518 -12.36 -7.95 -28.67
C VAL A 518 -11.70 -7.20 -29.83
N MET A 519 -12.50 -6.47 -30.61
CA MET A 519 -12.01 -5.69 -31.74
C MET A 519 -11.20 -4.47 -31.31
N LEU A 520 -11.56 -3.82 -30.20
CA LEU A 520 -10.91 -2.61 -29.71
C LEU A 520 -9.60 -2.89 -28.96
N CYS A 521 -9.50 -4.04 -28.29
CA CYS A 521 -8.40 -4.36 -27.39
C CYS A 521 -7.77 -5.73 -27.74
N PRO A 522 -7.17 -5.92 -28.92
CA PRO A 522 -6.71 -7.23 -29.39
C PRO A 522 -5.64 -7.89 -28.49
N THR A 523 -4.95 -7.12 -27.66
CA THR A 523 -3.93 -7.59 -26.70
C THR A 523 -4.46 -7.90 -25.32
N LEU A 524 -5.76 -7.70 -25.06
CA LEU A 524 -6.34 -7.79 -23.73
C LEU A 524 -6.23 -9.21 -23.17
N ARG A 525 -5.57 -9.34 -22.02
CA ARG A 525 -5.33 -10.60 -21.31
C ARG A 525 -6.24 -10.75 -20.10
N ALA A 526 -6.60 -9.65 -19.45
CA ALA A 526 -7.49 -9.64 -18.29
C ALA A 526 -8.57 -8.57 -18.45
N LEU A 527 -9.83 -8.98 -18.32
CA LEU A 527 -11.00 -8.12 -18.34
C LEU A 527 -11.78 -8.33 -17.04
N ALA A 528 -11.98 -7.26 -16.28
CA ALA A 528 -12.85 -7.24 -15.13
C ALA A 528 -13.90 -6.14 -15.33
N ILE A 529 -15.18 -6.46 -15.47
CA ILE A 529 -16.22 -5.46 -15.75
C ILE A 529 -17.42 -5.65 -14.83
N SER A 530 -17.87 -4.57 -14.17
CA SER A 530 -19.13 -4.58 -13.44
C SER A 530 -20.28 -4.42 -14.42
N VAL A 531 -21.08 -5.46 -14.60
CA VAL A 531 -22.21 -5.46 -15.53
C VAL A 531 -23.41 -6.16 -14.93
N SER A 532 -24.60 -5.59 -15.17
CA SER A 532 -25.83 -6.37 -15.06
C SER A 532 -26.03 -7.09 -16.38
N LEU A 533 -25.85 -8.41 -16.37
CA LEU A 533 -26.13 -9.23 -17.53
C LEU A 533 -27.64 -9.35 -17.70
N THR A 534 -28.13 -8.88 -18.83
CA THR A 534 -29.48 -9.19 -19.30
C THR A 534 -29.36 -10.00 -20.56
N PHE A 535 -30.07 -11.12 -20.60
CA PHE A 535 -30.11 -12.00 -21.76
C PHE A 535 -31.49 -11.91 -22.38
N LEU A 536 -31.71 -10.90 -23.23
CA LEU A 536 -32.91 -10.86 -24.05
C LEU A 536 -32.79 -11.92 -25.15
N ARG A 537 -33.92 -12.43 -25.65
CA ARG A 537 -33.92 -13.39 -26.78
C ARG A 537 -33.14 -12.87 -27.99
N GLU A 538 -33.14 -11.55 -28.15
CA GLU A 538 -32.51 -10.87 -29.27
C GLU A 538 -30.98 -10.84 -29.12
N ASP A 539 -30.49 -10.79 -27.88
CA ASP A 539 -29.06 -10.94 -27.57
C ASP A 539 -28.59 -12.35 -27.91
N ILE A 540 -29.38 -13.37 -27.54
CA ILE A 540 -29.07 -14.77 -27.82
C ILE A 540 -29.08 -15.03 -29.33
N LYS A 541 -30.05 -14.46 -30.07
CA LYS A 541 -30.08 -14.53 -31.54
C LYS A 541 -28.83 -13.88 -32.14
N SER A 542 -28.45 -12.70 -31.66
CA SER A 542 -27.24 -11.99 -32.11
C SER A 542 -25.96 -12.80 -31.84
N MET A 543 -25.88 -13.48 -30.68
CA MET A 543 -24.76 -14.38 -30.36
C MET A 543 -24.68 -15.56 -31.33
N ARG A 544 -25.82 -16.15 -31.73
CA ARG A 544 -25.85 -17.25 -32.72
C ARG A 544 -25.35 -16.79 -34.07
N GLU A 545 -25.80 -15.63 -34.53
CA GLU A 545 -25.34 -15.03 -35.79
C GLU A 545 -23.83 -14.78 -35.74
N GLU A 546 -23.31 -14.27 -34.64
CA GLU A 546 -21.87 -13.98 -34.50
C GLU A 546 -21.00 -15.24 -34.51
N ILE A 547 -21.45 -16.33 -33.86
CA ILE A 547 -20.74 -17.63 -33.88
C ILE A 547 -20.51 -18.12 -35.34
N THR A 548 -21.37 -17.73 -36.28
CA THR A 548 -21.24 -18.11 -37.70
C THR A 548 -20.22 -17.28 -38.47
N LYS A 549 -19.80 -16.11 -37.97
CA LYS A 549 -18.92 -15.16 -38.69
C LYS A 549 -17.42 -15.49 -38.63
N GLY A 550 -17.04 -16.59 -37.97
CA GLY A 550 -15.65 -17.06 -37.87
C GLY A 550 -14.98 -16.69 -36.54
N CYS A 551 -14.09 -17.57 -36.05
CA CYS A 551 -13.56 -17.48 -34.68
C CYS A 551 -12.60 -16.30 -34.51
N SER A 552 -12.83 -15.45 -33.50
CA SER A 552 -11.83 -14.48 -33.07
C SER A 552 -10.76 -15.17 -32.22
N CYS A 553 -9.50 -15.13 -32.66
CA CYS A 553 -8.37 -15.70 -31.90
C CYS A 553 -7.88 -14.74 -30.79
N HIS A 554 -8.80 -14.26 -29.94
CA HIS A 554 -8.47 -13.29 -28.92
C HIS A 554 -7.70 -13.91 -27.74
N LYS A 555 -6.74 -13.17 -27.17
CA LYS A 555 -5.79 -13.65 -26.14
C LYS A 555 -6.26 -13.47 -24.69
N LEU A 556 -7.57 -13.28 -24.48
CA LEU A 556 -8.11 -13.08 -23.13
C LEU A 556 -7.93 -14.35 -22.30
N ARG A 557 -7.34 -14.22 -21.11
CA ARG A 557 -7.07 -15.32 -20.17
C ARG A 557 -7.95 -15.27 -18.94
N THR A 558 -8.32 -14.07 -18.51
CA THR A 558 -9.13 -13.83 -17.32
C THR A 558 -10.32 -12.94 -17.65
N LEU A 559 -11.53 -13.41 -17.34
CA LEU A 559 -12.78 -12.66 -17.44
C LEU A 559 -13.48 -12.66 -16.08
N GLU A 560 -13.53 -11.51 -15.41
CA GLU A 560 -14.21 -11.34 -14.13
C GLU A 560 -15.41 -10.43 -14.34
N LEU A 561 -16.61 -10.94 -14.09
CA LEU A 561 -17.81 -10.12 -14.11
C LEU A 561 -18.14 -9.73 -12.68
N LEU A 562 -17.90 -8.47 -12.38
CA LEU A 562 -18.01 -7.91 -11.04
C LEU A 562 -19.46 -7.50 -10.76
N PRO A 563 -19.91 -7.49 -9.50
CA PRO A 563 -21.18 -6.89 -9.15
C PRO A 563 -21.06 -5.38 -9.36
N PRO A 564 -22.18 -4.68 -9.56
CA PRO A 564 -22.23 -3.26 -9.27
C PRO A 564 -21.73 -3.04 -7.84
N VAL A 565 -20.94 -1.99 -7.61
CA VAL A 565 -20.54 -1.66 -6.23
C VAL A 565 -21.80 -1.15 -5.53
N ASP A 566 -22.36 -1.99 -4.65
CA ASP A 566 -23.58 -1.66 -3.90
C ASP A 566 -23.36 -0.38 -3.08
N PRO A 567 -24.34 0.53 -3.00
CA PRO A 567 -24.36 1.48 -1.91
C PRO A 567 -24.51 0.64 -0.64
N ILE A 568 -23.70 0.96 0.36
CA ILE A 568 -23.82 0.43 1.72
C ILE A 568 -25.32 0.29 2.04
N PRO A 569 -25.82 -0.91 2.39
CA PRO A 569 -27.24 -1.14 2.56
C PRO A 569 -27.81 -0.04 3.44
N SER A 570 -28.68 0.78 2.83
CA SER A 570 -29.29 1.89 3.56
C SER A 570 -30.01 1.27 4.76
N PRO A 571 -29.75 1.71 6.00
CA PRO A 571 -30.42 1.16 7.18
C PRO A 571 -31.95 1.34 7.16
N TYR A 572 -32.48 2.03 6.14
CA TYR A 572 -33.91 2.29 5.92
C TYR A 572 -34.54 1.47 4.79
N CYS A 573 -33.80 0.62 4.07
CA CYS A 573 -34.42 -0.37 3.19
C CYS A 573 -34.86 -1.55 4.06
N SER A 574 -36.15 -1.58 4.44
CA SER A 574 -36.72 -2.69 5.18
C SER A 574 -36.55 -4.00 4.38
N GLU A 575 -36.13 -5.07 5.05
CA GLU A 575 -36.01 -6.41 4.47
C GLU A 575 -37.32 -6.88 3.81
N ASP A 576 -38.46 -6.32 4.24
CA ASP A 576 -39.81 -6.63 3.75
C ASP A 576 -40.04 -6.26 2.26
N ALA A 577 -39.24 -5.36 1.67
CA ALA A 577 -39.36 -5.03 0.24
C ALA A 577 -38.67 -6.06 -0.68
N ILE A 578 -37.84 -6.96 -0.13
CA ILE A 578 -37.07 -7.97 -0.90
C ILE A 578 -37.81 -9.32 -0.97
N THR A 579 -38.88 -9.50 -0.19
CA THR A 579 -39.63 -10.76 -0.13
C THR A 579 -40.72 -10.94 -1.18
N ASP A 580 -41.01 -9.95 -2.05
CA ASP A 580 -41.87 -10.20 -3.22
C ASP A 580 -41.11 -10.93 -4.35
N LYS A 581 -40.68 -12.16 -4.04
CA LYS A 581 -40.12 -13.14 -4.99
C LYS A 581 -41.17 -13.70 -5.95
N SER A 582 -42.46 -13.36 -5.75
CA SER A 582 -43.58 -14.00 -6.44
C SER A 582 -43.89 -13.41 -7.82
N SER A 583 -43.45 -12.18 -8.09
CA SER A 583 -43.75 -11.43 -9.32
C SER A 583 -42.61 -11.41 -10.35
N ARG A 584 -41.40 -11.91 -10.02
CA ARG A 584 -40.36 -12.18 -11.03
C ARG A 584 -40.76 -13.43 -11.81
N SER A 585 -41.45 -13.25 -12.93
CA SER A 585 -41.63 -14.30 -13.93
C SER A 585 -40.27 -14.97 -14.15
N LYS A 586 -40.12 -16.24 -13.73
CA LYS A 586 -38.96 -17.06 -14.08
C LYS A 586 -38.88 -17.05 -15.60
N VAL A 587 -38.06 -16.17 -16.16
CA VAL A 587 -37.66 -16.28 -17.55
C VAL A 587 -36.83 -17.55 -17.57
N GLY A 588 -37.50 -18.67 -17.88
CA GLY A 588 -36.86 -19.97 -17.94
C GLY A 588 -35.88 -19.94 -19.10
N PHE A 589 -34.60 -19.74 -18.78
CA PHE A 589 -33.55 -19.95 -19.75
C PHE A 589 -33.52 -21.44 -20.11
N SER A 590 -33.53 -21.73 -21.41
CA SER A 590 -33.44 -23.11 -21.88
C SER A 590 -31.99 -23.60 -21.83
N TYR A 591 -31.79 -24.92 -21.80
CA TYR A 591 -30.45 -25.51 -21.98
C TYR A 591 -29.77 -25.05 -23.28
N GLN A 592 -30.57 -24.74 -24.31
CA GLN A 592 -30.05 -24.21 -25.58
C GLN A 592 -29.46 -22.81 -25.42
N ASP A 593 -29.96 -22.01 -24.48
CA ASP A 593 -29.43 -20.67 -24.19
C ASP A 593 -28.09 -20.76 -23.44
N ILE A 594 -28.00 -21.65 -22.44
CA ILE A 594 -26.74 -21.97 -21.74
C ILE A 594 -25.66 -22.37 -22.74
N PHE A 595 -25.99 -23.30 -23.64
CA PHE A 595 -25.05 -23.77 -24.66
C PHE A 595 -24.68 -22.66 -25.65
N THR A 596 -25.65 -21.84 -26.08
CA THR A 596 -25.40 -20.71 -27.00
C THR A 596 -24.43 -19.71 -26.38
N ILE A 597 -24.65 -19.32 -25.12
CA ILE A 597 -23.80 -18.35 -24.40
C ILE A 597 -22.41 -18.92 -24.17
N SER A 598 -22.32 -20.17 -23.70
CA SER A 598 -21.03 -20.85 -23.48
C SER A 598 -20.22 -20.94 -24.77
N ARG A 599 -20.86 -21.34 -25.88
CA ARG A 599 -20.24 -21.41 -27.20
C ARG A 599 -19.84 -20.03 -27.73
N PHE A 600 -20.64 -19.01 -27.47
CA PHE A 600 -20.32 -17.64 -27.84
C PHE A 600 -19.08 -17.12 -27.09
N VAL A 601 -19.01 -17.31 -25.77
CA VAL A 601 -17.84 -16.92 -24.95
C VAL A 601 -16.60 -17.70 -25.38
N ASP A 602 -16.72 -19.01 -25.60
CA ASP A 602 -15.64 -19.87 -26.10
C ASP A 602 -15.17 -19.45 -27.51
N HIS A 603 -16.09 -19.02 -28.36
CA HIS A 603 -15.81 -18.52 -29.70
C HIS A 603 -15.07 -17.18 -29.67
N LEU A 604 -15.45 -16.28 -28.76
CA LEU A 604 -14.78 -15.00 -28.58
C LEU A 604 -13.40 -15.14 -27.92
N PHE A 605 -13.30 -15.99 -26.90
CA PHE A 605 -12.15 -16.09 -26.02
C PHE A 605 -11.64 -17.53 -25.92
N PRO A 606 -11.06 -18.06 -27.01
CA PRO A 606 -10.56 -19.44 -27.03
C PRO A 606 -9.45 -19.72 -26.00
N CYS A 607 -8.74 -18.67 -25.55
CA CYS A 607 -7.63 -18.76 -24.60
C CYS A 607 -8.04 -18.54 -23.12
N LEU A 608 -9.35 -18.44 -22.82
CA LEU A 608 -9.82 -18.07 -21.50
C LEU A 608 -9.53 -19.20 -20.49
N THR A 609 -8.75 -18.88 -19.45
CA THR A 609 -8.34 -19.83 -18.40
C THR A 609 -9.13 -19.69 -17.12
N LYS A 610 -9.60 -18.47 -16.84
CA LYS A 610 -10.37 -18.13 -15.65
C LYS A 610 -11.56 -17.30 -16.08
N MET A 611 -12.75 -17.75 -15.72
CA MET A 611 -13.96 -16.94 -15.79
C MET A 611 -14.61 -16.95 -14.41
N ASP A 612 -15.02 -15.78 -13.93
CA ASP A 612 -15.65 -15.62 -12.63
C ASP A 612 -17.01 -14.94 -12.81
N LEU A 613 -18.07 -15.73 -12.63
CA LEU A 613 -19.47 -15.28 -12.60
C LEU A 613 -20.04 -15.24 -11.17
N SER A 614 -19.24 -15.64 -10.16
CA SER A 614 -19.72 -15.85 -8.79
C SER A 614 -20.23 -14.58 -8.12
N GLN A 615 -19.90 -13.42 -8.67
CA GLN A 615 -20.32 -12.13 -8.12
C GLN A 615 -21.57 -11.54 -8.79
N ILE A 616 -22.14 -12.17 -9.83
CA ILE A 616 -23.38 -11.72 -10.51
C ILE A 616 -24.66 -12.33 -9.90
N VAL A 617 -24.53 -13.01 -8.76
CA VAL A 617 -25.59 -13.84 -8.14
C VAL A 617 -26.91 -13.08 -7.85
N TYR A 618 -26.90 -11.75 -7.82
CA TYR A 618 -28.10 -10.94 -7.56
C TYR A 618 -29.13 -10.92 -8.71
N THR A 619 -28.73 -11.22 -9.95
CA THR A 619 -29.63 -11.12 -11.12
C THR A 619 -30.00 -12.45 -11.76
N MET A 620 -29.25 -13.52 -11.47
CA MET A 620 -29.41 -14.82 -12.13
C MET A 620 -29.42 -15.98 -11.15
N ASP A 621 -30.03 -17.09 -11.56
CA ASP A 621 -29.97 -18.34 -10.81
C ASP A 621 -28.52 -18.84 -10.72
N ILE A 622 -28.06 -19.18 -9.52
CA ILE A 622 -26.66 -19.62 -9.29
C ILE A 622 -26.36 -20.87 -10.10
N GLY A 623 -27.30 -21.83 -10.15
CA GLY A 623 -27.15 -23.06 -10.90
C GLY A 623 -26.98 -22.79 -12.39
N TRP A 624 -27.73 -21.83 -12.94
CA TRP A 624 -27.57 -21.42 -14.33
C TRP A 624 -26.15 -20.88 -14.64
N CYS A 625 -25.59 -20.04 -13.77
CA CYS A 625 -24.22 -19.54 -13.95
C CYS A 625 -23.17 -20.65 -13.87
N GLU A 626 -23.35 -21.59 -12.94
CA GLU A 626 -22.49 -22.78 -12.81
C GLU A 626 -22.57 -23.67 -14.05
N ASP A 627 -23.76 -23.87 -14.63
CA ASP A 627 -23.96 -24.65 -15.84
C ASP A 627 -23.30 -24.02 -17.07
N VAL A 628 -23.36 -22.68 -17.21
CA VAL A 628 -22.63 -21.96 -18.27
C VAL A 628 -21.11 -22.14 -18.09
N MET A 629 -20.62 -21.99 -16.87
CA MET A 629 -19.20 -22.15 -16.56
C MET A 629 -18.68 -23.57 -16.82
N LEU A 630 -19.47 -24.57 -16.44
CA LEU A 630 -19.16 -25.98 -16.66
C LEU A 630 -19.15 -26.30 -18.16
N THR A 631 -20.17 -25.87 -18.89
CA THR A 631 -20.28 -26.07 -20.35
C THR A 631 -19.12 -25.40 -21.09
N LEU A 632 -18.76 -24.16 -20.72
CA LEU A 632 -17.63 -23.45 -21.28
C LEU A 632 -16.31 -24.20 -21.05
N LYS A 633 -16.08 -24.70 -19.83
CA LYS A 633 -14.88 -25.47 -19.49
C LYS A 633 -14.77 -26.73 -20.36
N GLN A 634 -15.87 -27.46 -20.54
CA GLN A 634 -15.91 -28.66 -21.40
C GLN A 634 -15.61 -28.33 -22.86
N LEU A 635 -16.18 -27.25 -23.41
CA LEU A 635 -15.91 -26.80 -24.78
C LEU A 635 -14.42 -26.49 -24.99
N GLN A 636 -13.80 -25.82 -24.02
CA GLN A 636 -12.37 -25.48 -24.07
C GLN A 636 -11.47 -26.70 -23.95
N GLU A 637 -11.83 -27.69 -23.11
CA GLU A 637 -11.10 -28.96 -22.99
C GLU A 637 -11.10 -29.71 -24.33
N VAL A 638 -12.28 -29.88 -24.96
CA VAL A 638 -12.40 -30.52 -26.28
C VAL A 638 -11.58 -29.80 -27.35
N ARG A 639 -11.52 -28.46 -27.29
CA ARG A 639 -10.70 -27.68 -28.23
C ARG A 639 -9.20 -27.85 -27.98
N ARG A 640 -8.75 -27.86 -26.73
CA ARG A 640 -7.34 -28.07 -26.37
C ARG A 640 -6.84 -29.41 -26.86
N ASP A 641 -7.68 -30.44 -26.84
CA ASP A 641 -7.32 -31.76 -27.35
C ASP A 641 -7.19 -31.76 -28.88
N LYS A 642 -8.05 -31.02 -29.58
CA LYS A 642 -8.00 -30.91 -31.05
C LYS A 642 -6.88 -30.01 -31.58
N HIS A 643 -6.47 -28.99 -30.83
CA HIS A 643 -5.38 -28.07 -31.19
C HIS A 643 -4.01 -28.45 -30.60
N ARG A 644 -3.88 -29.65 -30.01
CA ARG A 644 -2.56 -30.27 -29.75
C ARG A 644 -1.90 -30.87 -31.00
N CYS A 645 -2.50 -30.72 -32.18
CA CYS A 645 -1.92 -31.08 -33.46
C CYS A 645 -1.82 -29.86 -34.37
N VAL A 646 -0.61 -29.65 -34.92
CA VAL A 646 -0.08 -28.61 -35.83
C VAL A 646 0.65 -27.45 -35.14
#